data_AF-A0AAD9G345-F1
#
_entry.id   AF-A0AAD9G345-F1
#
_cell.length_a   1.000
_cell.length_b   1.000
_cell.length_c   1.000
_cell.angle_alpha   90.00
_cell.angle_beta   90.00
_cell.angle_gamma   90.00
#
_symmetry.space_group_name_H-M   'P 1'
#
loop_
_entity.id
_entity.type
_entity.pdbx_description
1 polymer ?
#
loop_
_entity_poly.entity_id
_entity_poly.type
_entity_poly.pdbx_seq_one_letter_code
_entity_poly.pdbx_strand_id
1 'polypeptide(L)'
;MYQCLRHEQLSVRELAAECVVMYVSLCEEPTRLLIFQEVISKLNRMNRNEKLGEIDTGTDLEESELLDAFEAEGLLDVLARMAPCLPSNFLLKHWKVIYPTLEKYVMHIASSVRQKSSSVVRALASRNLRDEASLELLVQMLTSLSKLLLDESNLCWQRKEGRLLSIDVLINVLGESLLGCQSAVCKALKGMSESVEPTQRCAPVDLQAFRWAHEHAQAMWVLDEKQKAFDDESLVEAVNAWMEKSKGQNGLHTSASAFWQLVLRGYIAQTKEAFDSSQFELRRISRQVVPGLMRLFIWTDQLDFFSSAAFKAESETSWPWTCMKYILLHLRYLEESRSSLSENVAQKLTTNWNSAWNGITTLESNISSVDTETIVTKVEVEVTTFLAFGAKAEPPTQVIRFLDNALISIHQHLPKSMQLQAPKEVGSDNSLDRQFCVFLAPVLPVVVGTLQYLNGRTEVHGLDLSPASRWLFLERMILAWLQCDDMFRWITLSKATAQNQLLASLGLLLRIPINNLSQAEERQEMSRILNCLQDVDTLLQSKMKDTTYKSLLDVYLRIWLRGIKCSQDTGNVVISIAQLYNERQQHLAKKEGTSSSYPATASWDEWDEEDQVQPASPVVTLQGSALDPLFQDVLTTFDADERNLLREAARGIPDLTGNISSQHVTQMLQQIENCVQV
;
A
#
# COMPACT_ATOMS: atom_id res chain seq x y z
N MET A 1 34.32 21.64 -18.03
CA MET A 1 33.38 21.05 -17.04
C MET A 1 32.12 21.88 -16.89
N TYR A 2 32.16 23.12 -16.39
CA TYR A 2 30.93 23.94 -16.22
C TYR A 2 30.10 24.15 -17.50
N GLN A 3 30.72 24.29 -18.67
CA GLN A 3 29.98 24.36 -19.95
C GLN A 3 29.15 23.09 -20.23
N CYS A 4 29.65 21.92 -19.83
CA CYS A 4 28.97 20.64 -20.02
C CYS A 4 27.79 20.45 -19.05
N LEU A 5 27.74 21.20 -17.94
CA LEU A 5 26.60 21.17 -17.02
C LEU A 5 25.33 21.80 -17.63
N ARG A 6 25.47 22.60 -18.69
CA ARG A 6 24.34 23.23 -19.40
C ARG A 6 23.92 22.46 -20.66
N HIS A 7 24.53 21.31 -20.91
CA HIS A 7 24.30 20.54 -22.12
C HIS A 7 22.88 19.95 -22.13
N GLU A 8 22.20 19.87 -23.28
CA GLU A 8 20.80 19.41 -23.38
C GLU A 8 20.62 17.93 -23.01
N GLN A 9 21.63 17.10 -23.29
CA GLN A 9 21.64 15.67 -22.95
C GLN A 9 21.95 15.44 -21.47
N LEU A 10 21.02 14.78 -20.75
CA LEU A 10 21.13 14.49 -19.32
C LEU A 10 22.42 13.74 -18.96
N SER A 11 22.77 12.68 -19.69
CA SER A 11 23.97 11.88 -19.40
C SER A 11 25.27 12.69 -19.46
N VAL A 12 25.34 13.71 -20.33
CA VAL A 12 26.50 14.62 -20.39
C VAL A 12 26.55 15.52 -19.15
N ARG A 13 25.39 16.00 -18.68
CA ARG A 13 25.29 16.79 -17.44
C ARG A 13 25.71 15.97 -16.22
N GLU A 14 25.21 14.73 -16.10
CA GLU A 14 25.51 13.84 -14.98
C GLU A 14 27.00 13.49 -14.91
N LEU A 15 27.61 13.13 -16.05
CA LEU A 15 29.05 12.88 -16.13
C LEU A 15 29.87 14.13 -15.82
N ALA A 16 29.42 15.31 -16.27
CA ALA A 16 30.08 16.56 -15.96
C ALA A 16 30.00 16.89 -14.45
N ALA A 17 28.85 16.67 -13.82
CA ALA A 17 28.67 16.85 -12.38
C ALA A 17 29.56 15.88 -11.58
N GLU A 18 29.62 14.62 -12.00
CA GLU A 18 30.53 13.63 -11.43
C GLU A 18 32.00 14.04 -11.57
N CYS A 19 32.44 14.48 -12.75
CA CYS A 19 33.79 14.95 -12.98
C CYS A 19 34.16 16.15 -12.08
N VAL A 20 33.22 17.10 -11.90
CA VAL A 20 33.43 18.24 -10.98
C VAL A 20 33.58 17.76 -9.55
N VAL A 21 32.74 16.84 -9.09
CA VAL A 21 32.79 16.31 -7.72
C VAL A 21 34.06 15.50 -7.49
N MET A 22 34.48 14.69 -8.46
CA MET A 22 35.76 13.98 -8.43
C MET A 22 36.93 14.97 -8.34
N TYR A 23 36.93 16.02 -9.16
CA TYR A 23 37.96 17.06 -9.08
C TYR A 23 37.98 17.74 -7.71
N VAL A 24 36.80 18.12 -7.18
CA VAL A 24 36.65 18.67 -5.82
C VAL A 24 37.20 17.72 -4.78
N SER A 25 36.96 16.41 -4.88
CA SER A 25 37.45 15.43 -3.91
C SER A 25 38.98 15.36 -3.82
N LEU A 26 39.68 15.74 -4.89
CA LEU A 26 41.15 15.82 -4.96
C LEU A 26 41.72 17.15 -4.46
N CYS A 27 40.87 18.15 -4.23
CA CYS A 27 41.27 19.49 -3.84
C CYS A 27 41.43 19.64 -2.31
N GLU A 28 42.31 20.55 -1.90
CA GLU A 28 42.40 20.99 -0.50
C GLU A 28 41.09 21.65 -0.03
N GLU A 29 40.83 21.61 1.28
CA GLU A 29 39.58 22.14 1.86
C GLU A 29 39.25 23.58 1.44
N PRO A 30 40.17 24.57 1.46
CA PRO A 30 39.84 25.92 1.04
C PRO A 30 39.32 25.98 -0.41
N THR A 31 39.93 25.23 -1.32
CA THR A 31 39.51 25.13 -2.73
C THR A 31 38.15 24.45 -2.86
N ARG A 32 37.88 23.39 -2.08
CA ARG A 32 36.56 22.73 -2.05
C ARG A 32 35.45 23.69 -1.63
N LEU A 33 35.70 24.47 -0.56
CA LEU A 33 34.75 25.48 -0.07
C LEU A 33 34.54 26.61 -1.09
N LEU A 34 35.59 27.07 -1.75
CA LEU A 34 35.51 28.08 -2.81
C LEU A 34 34.68 27.60 -4.00
N ILE A 35 34.87 26.35 -4.44
CA ILE A 35 34.07 25.78 -5.53
C ILE A 35 32.59 25.70 -5.13
N PHE A 36 32.28 25.26 -3.90
CA PHE A 36 30.90 25.25 -3.42
C PHE A 36 30.28 26.65 -3.42
N GLN A 37 31.00 27.65 -2.91
CA GLN A 37 30.57 29.04 -2.92
C GLN A 37 30.39 29.57 -4.35
N GLU A 38 31.25 29.16 -5.29
CA GLU A 38 31.13 29.53 -6.70
C GLU A 38 29.84 28.96 -7.30
N VAL A 39 29.52 27.67 -7.06
CA VAL A 39 28.30 27.02 -7.55
C VAL A 39 27.05 27.69 -6.96
N ILE A 40 27.01 27.93 -5.64
CA ILE A 40 25.92 28.67 -4.99
C ILE A 40 25.82 30.10 -5.56
N SER A 41 26.94 30.76 -5.81
CA SER A 41 26.95 32.10 -6.39
C SER A 41 26.44 32.11 -7.82
N LYS A 42 26.77 31.10 -8.65
CA LYS A 42 26.23 30.93 -10.00
C LYS A 42 24.73 30.72 -9.97
N LEU A 43 24.22 29.86 -9.08
CA LEU A 43 22.78 29.67 -8.88
C LEU A 43 22.08 30.95 -8.43
N ASN A 44 22.77 31.81 -7.68
CA ASN A 44 22.27 33.13 -7.30
C ASN A 44 22.43 34.21 -8.38
N ARG A 45 23.07 33.93 -9.52
CA ARG A 45 23.17 34.91 -10.62
C ARG A 45 21.78 35.10 -11.22
N MET A 46 21.32 36.34 -11.21
CA MET A 46 20.19 36.79 -12.00
C MET A 46 20.52 36.57 -13.48
N ASN A 47 19.59 36.04 -14.28
CA ASN A 47 19.71 36.12 -15.74
C ASN A 47 19.77 37.60 -16.12
N ARG A 48 20.99 38.14 -16.27
CA ARG A 48 21.19 39.35 -17.06
C ARG A 48 21.00 38.92 -18.50
N ASN A 49 19.76 38.90 -18.95
CA ASN A 49 19.49 38.90 -20.37
C ASN A 49 20.14 40.15 -20.94
N GLU A 50 21.31 39.98 -21.56
CA GLU A 50 21.87 40.91 -22.54
C GLU A 50 20.93 40.94 -23.76
N LYS A 51 19.76 41.56 -23.59
CA LYS A 51 19.07 42.21 -24.69
C LYS A 51 19.18 43.71 -24.45
N LEU A 52 20.34 44.26 -24.83
CA LEU A 52 20.36 45.62 -25.35
C LEU A 52 19.42 45.63 -26.55
N GLY A 53 18.23 46.20 -26.37
CA GLY A 53 17.23 46.32 -27.43
C GLY A 53 15.92 46.85 -26.87
N GLU A 54 15.91 48.14 -26.56
CA GLU A 54 14.77 49.07 -26.70
C GLU A 54 13.36 48.52 -26.40
N ILE A 55 12.80 48.87 -25.24
CA ILE A 55 11.72 49.88 -25.09
C ILE A 55 11.21 49.85 -23.65
N ASP A 56 11.17 51.05 -23.10
CA ASP A 56 10.64 51.44 -21.81
C ASP A 56 9.10 51.39 -21.83
N THR A 57 8.50 50.47 -21.08
CA THR A 57 7.16 50.65 -20.49
C THR A 57 7.13 49.96 -19.14
N GLY A 58 7.22 50.76 -18.07
CA GLY A 58 7.13 50.30 -16.70
C GLY A 58 5.76 49.71 -16.38
N THR A 59 5.74 48.43 -16.04
CA THR A 59 4.90 47.78 -15.01
C THR A 59 5.19 46.28 -15.05
N ASP A 60 6.36 45.86 -14.54
CA ASP A 60 6.58 44.48 -14.11
C ASP A 60 7.69 44.46 -13.06
N LEU A 61 7.28 44.21 -11.82
CA LEU A 61 8.15 44.09 -10.65
C LEU A 61 8.96 42.79 -10.77
N GLU A 62 10.24 42.92 -11.16
CA GLU A 62 11.34 41.99 -10.87
C GLU A 62 10.97 40.49 -10.74
N GLU A 63 10.40 39.89 -11.78
CA GLU A 63 10.54 38.44 -11.97
C GLU A 63 12.01 38.17 -12.29
N SER A 64 12.81 38.00 -11.24
CA SER A 64 14.21 37.60 -11.35
C SER A 64 14.29 36.26 -12.06
N GLU A 65 14.51 36.30 -13.38
CA GLU A 65 14.55 35.13 -14.24
C GLU A 65 15.62 34.16 -13.71
N LEU A 66 15.16 32.98 -13.27
CA LEU A 66 16.02 31.90 -12.80
C LEU A 66 16.89 31.38 -13.95
N LEU A 67 17.96 30.65 -13.63
CA LEU A 67 18.76 29.98 -14.65
C LEU A 67 17.91 29.02 -15.49
N ASP A 68 18.36 28.76 -16.72
CA ASP A 68 17.72 27.77 -17.59
C ASP A 68 17.70 26.38 -16.93
N ALA A 69 16.76 25.55 -17.36
CA ALA A 69 16.52 24.26 -16.72
C ALA A 69 17.76 23.36 -16.70
N PHE A 70 18.54 23.32 -17.78
CA PHE A 70 19.69 22.44 -17.91
C PHE A 70 20.85 22.92 -17.03
N GLU A 71 21.15 24.23 -17.06
CA GLU A 71 22.16 24.80 -16.19
C GLU A 71 21.80 24.64 -14.70
N ALA A 72 20.56 24.97 -14.34
CA ALA A 72 20.08 24.86 -12.96
C ALA A 72 20.18 23.42 -12.47
N GLU A 73 19.70 22.45 -13.27
CA GLU A 73 19.76 21.02 -12.96
C GLU A 73 21.21 20.56 -12.75
N GLY A 74 22.13 20.92 -13.66
CA GLY A 74 23.54 20.53 -13.57
C GLY A 74 24.25 21.12 -12.34
N LEU A 75 24.01 22.40 -12.02
CA LEU A 75 24.60 23.05 -10.84
C LEU A 75 24.02 22.49 -9.53
N LEU A 76 22.72 22.22 -9.47
CA LEU A 76 22.09 21.58 -8.30
C LEU A 76 22.59 20.15 -8.11
N ASP A 77 22.81 19.39 -9.18
CA ASP A 77 23.39 18.04 -9.11
C ASP A 77 24.82 18.06 -8.53
N VAL A 78 25.64 19.04 -8.95
CA VAL A 78 26.95 19.29 -8.35
C VAL A 78 26.83 19.60 -6.86
N LEU A 79 25.90 20.47 -6.44
CA LEU A 79 25.69 20.76 -5.02
C LEU A 79 25.29 19.53 -4.21
N ALA A 80 24.35 18.73 -4.71
CA ALA A 80 23.89 17.53 -4.03
C ALA A 80 25.03 16.52 -3.83
N ARG A 81 25.86 16.31 -4.87
CA ARG A 81 26.99 15.38 -4.80
C ARG A 81 28.17 15.92 -3.97
N MET A 82 28.40 17.23 -3.96
CA MET A 82 29.44 17.87 -3.14
C MET A 82 29.03 17.94 -1.67
N ALA A 83 27.72 18.03 -1.38
CA ALA A 83 27.21 18.25 -0.04
C ALA A 83 27.83 17.31 0.99
N PRO A 84 27.93 15.98 0.82
CA PRO A 84 28.56 15.07 1.80
C PRO A 84 30.03 15.35 2.12
N CYS A 85 30.78 15.99 1.23
CA CYS A 85 32.23 16.22 1.37
C CYS A 85 32.58 17.52 2.11
N LEU A 86 31.61 18.37 2.41
CA LEU A 86 31.82 19.68 3.04
C LEU A 86 31.82 19.58 4.58
N PRO A 87 32.46 20.49 5.32
CA PRO A 87 32.33 20.56 6.78
C PRO A 87 30.96 21.09 7.21
N SER A 88 30.33 20.48 8.23
CA SER A 88 28.98 20.87 8.67
C SER A 88 28.93 22.26 9.28
N ASN A 89 29.96 22.66 10.04
CA ASN A 89 30.10 24.02 10.57
C ASN A 89 30.07 25.09 9.47
N PHE A 90 30.68 24.78 8.31
CA PHE A 90 30.65 25.68 7.17
C PHE A 90 29.23 25.79 6.59
N LEU A 91 28.54 24.67 6.39
CA LEU A 91 27.17 24.64 5.88
C LEU A 91 26.19 25.36 6.80
N LEU A 92 26.26 25.10 8.11
CA LEU A 92 25.44 25.75 9.12
C LEU A 92 25.63 27.27 9.12
N LYS A 93 26.90 27.74 9.11
CA LYS A 93 27.22 29.17 9.06
C LYS A 93 26.64 29.85 7.82
N HIS A 94 26.61 29.15 6.68
CA HIS A 94 26.11 29.68 5.41
C HIS A 94 24.65 29.29 5.11
N TRP A 95 23.94 28.65 6.05
CA TRP A 95 22.57 28.20 5.84
C TRP A 95 21.63 29.33 5.41
N LYS A 96 21.83 30.53 5.98
CA LYS A 96 21.09 31.77 5.62
C LYS A 96 21.27 32.21 4.17
N VAL A 97 22.26 31.70 3.45
CA VAL A 97 22.47 31.92 2.01
C VAL A 97 22.00 30.70 1.23
N ILE A 98 22.37 29.50 1.68
CA ILE A 98 22.04 28.23 1.01
C ILE A 98 20.53 28.05 0.89
N TYR A 99 19.78 28.17 1.99
CA TYR A 99 18.34 27.92 2.01
C TYR A 99 17.56 28.87 1.09
N PRO A 100 17.73 30.21 1.15
CA PRO A 100 17.06 31.10 0.19
C PRO A 100 17.41 30.82 -1.26
N THR A 101 18.63 30.35 -1.57
CA THR A 101 18.97 29.92 -2.94
C THR A 101 18.16 28.69 -3.35
N LEU A 102 18.10 27.64 -2.52
CA LEU A 102 17.30 26.46 -2.82
C LEU A 102 15.80 26.80 -2.92
N GLU A 103 15.32 27.70 -2.06
CA GLU A 103 13.94 28.20 -2.04
C GLU A 103 13.56 28.95 -3.33
N LYS A 104 14.52 29.55 -4.03
CA LYS A 104 14.29 30.12 -5.38
C LYS A 104 14.14 29.04 -6.44
N TYR A 105 14.83 27.91 -6.34
CA TYR A 105 14.76 26.86 -7.35
C TYR A 105 13.60 25.88 -7.15
N VAL A 106 12.98 25.83 -5.97
CA VAL A 106 11.75 25.05 -5.77
C VAL A 106 10.55 25.61 -6.53
N MET A 107 10.58 26.87 -6.98
CA MET A 107 9.52 27.46 -7.82
C MET A 107 9.81 27.40 -9.32
N HIS A 108 10.93 26.80 -9.72
CA HIS A 108 11.33 26.70 -11.12
C HIS A 108 10.28 25.97 -11.96
N ILE A 109 10.07 26.35 -13.22
CA ILE A 109 9.01 25.80 -14.09
C ILE A 109 9.24 24.31 -14.41
N ALA A 110 10.48 23.92 -14.67
CA ALA A 110 10.85 22.52 -14.89
C ALA A 110 10.82 21.69 -13.60
N SER A 111 10.06 20.59 -13.60
CA SER A 111 9.96 19.68 -12.45
C SER A 111 11.30 19.02 -12.11
N SER A 112 12.14 18.71 -13.10
CA SER A 112 13.49 18.16 -12.89
C SER A 112 14.36 19.06 -12.01
N VAL A 113 14.28 20.38 -12.18
CA VAL A 113 15.01 21.36 -11.34
C VAL A 113 14.45 21.38 -9.92
N ARG A 114 13.13 21.31 -9.74
CA ARG A 114 12.51 21.21 -8.41
C ARG A 114 12.96 19.93 -7.68
N GLN A 115 13.00 18.81 -8.38
CA GLN A 115 13.49 17.52 -7.87
C GLN A 115 15.00 17.53 -7.55
N LYS A 116 15.83 18.18 -8.37
CA LYS A 116 17.26 18.36 -8.04
C LYS A 116 17.46 19.28 -6.84
N SER A 117 16.63 20.31 -6.67
CA SER A 117 16.68 21.17 -5.48
C SER A 117 16.38 20.36 -4.20
N SER A 118 15.33 19.52 -4.21
CA SER A 118 15.06 18.62 -3.08
C SER A 118 16.14 17.54 -2.91
N SER A 119 16.84 17.15 -3.98
CA SER A 119 18.01 16.25 -3.87
C SER A 119 19.18 16.89 -3.11
N VAL A 120 19.38 18.21 -3.23
CA VAL A 120 20.37 18.92 -2.38
C VAL A 120 19.95 18.87 -0.92
N VAL A 121 18.67 19.08 -0.62
CA VAL A 121 18.11 18.94 0.74
C VAL A 121 18.36 17.52 1.27
N ARG A 122 18.13 16.48 0.46
CA ARG A 122 18.41 15.08 0.81
C ARG A 122 19.88 14.90 1.19
N ALA A 123 20.78 15.33 0.31
CA ALA A 123 22.21 15.16 0.50
C ALA A 123 22.76 15.91 1.73
N LEU A 124 22.18 17.05 2.09
CA LEU A 124 22.50 17.77 3.32
C LEU A 124 21.95 17.06 4.57
N ALA A 125 20.75 16.48 4.49
CA ALA A 125 20.12 15.78 5.60
C ALA A 125 20.70 14.39 5.86
N SER A 126 21.18 13.67 4.83
CA SER A 126 21.75 12.32 4.93
C SER A 126 23.23 12.29 5.34
N ARG A 127 23.78 13.39 5.85
CA ARG A 127 25.19 13.49 6.26
C ARG A 127 25.47 12.67 7.53
N ASN A 128 26.76 12.45 7.84
CA ASN A 128 27.16 11.79 9.07
C ASN A 128 26.81 12.66 10.28
N LEU A 129 25.74 12.30 11.01
CA LEU A 129 25.11 13.14 12.04
C LEU A 129 25.73 12.98 13.44
N ARG A 130 27.00 12.57 13.51
CA ARG A 130 27.75 12.46 14.77
C ARG A 130 28.20 13.80 15.32
N ASP A 131 28.19 14.86 14.53
CA ASP A 131 28.58 16.20 14.94
C ASP A 131 27.37 17.10 15.23
N GLU A 132 27.44 17.86 16.33
CA GLU A 132 26.37 18.77 16.77
C GLU A 132 25.95 19.76 15.68
N ALA A 133 26.89 20.20 14.82
CA ALA A 133 26.62 21.12 13.73
C ALA A 133 25.75 20.51 12.61
N SER A 134 25.87 19.21 12.32
CA SER A 134 24.97 18.53 11.38
C SER A 134 23.55 18.41 11.95
N LEU A 135 23.43 18.08 13.24
CA LEU A 135 22.12 18.02 13.91
C LEU A 135 21.46 19.39 13.96
N GLU A 136 22.21 20.44 14.29
CA GLU A 136 21.71 21.82 14.26
C GLU A 136 21.29 22.23 12.84
N LEU A 137 22.07 21.86 11.81
CA LEU A 137 21.69 22.10 10.42
C LEU A 137 20.38 21.39 10.05
N LEU A 138 20.21 20.13 10.46
CA LEU A 138 18.96 19.38 10.24
C LEU A 138 17.77 20.06 10.93
N VAL A 139 17.93 20.52 12.18
CA VAL A 139 16.91 21.28 12.90
C VAL A 139 16.57 22.58 12.18
N GLN A 140 17.56 23.30 11.65
CA GLN A 140 17.34 24.51 10.86
C GLN A 140 16.59 24.20 9.55
N MET A 141 16.87 23.07 8.90
CA MET A 141 16.16 22.62 7.70
C MET A 141 14.69 22.32 8.00
N LEU A 142 14.42 21.51 9.03
CA LEU A 142 13.07 21.15 9.48
C LEU A 142 12.25 22.41 9.81
N THR A 143 12.86 23.34 10.55
CA THR A 143 12.23 24.61 10.94
C THR A 143 12.03 25.56 9.77
N SER A 144 12.94 25.57 8.79
CA SER A 144 12.82 26.48 7.64
C SER A 144 11.68 26.05 6.72
N LEU A 145 11.54 24.73 6.50
CA LEU A 145 10.45 24.17 5.70
C LEU A 145 9.09 24.19 6.40
N SER A 146 9.03 24.29 7.73
CA SER A 146 7.77 24.38 8.46
C SER A 146 7.11 25.76 8.43
N LYS A 147 7.87 26.82 8.09
CA LYS A 147 7.34 28.18 8.00
C LYS A 147 6.28 28.27 6.90
N LEU A 148 5.10 28.74 7.27
CA LEU A 148 4.04 29.11 6.35
C LEU A 148 4.39 30.42 5.65
N LEU A 149 4.09 30.51 4.36
CA LEU A 149 4.32 31.71 3.56
C LEU A 149 3.07 32.59 3.65
N LEU A 150 3.21 33.77 4.25
CA LEU A 150 2.09 34.65 4.63
C LEU A 150 1.40 35.38 3.45
N ASP A 151 1.89 35.22 2.22
CA ASP A 151 1.39 35.96 1.05
C ASP A 151 0.96 34.99 -0.06
N GLU A 152 -0.18 34.34 0.14
CA GLU A 152 -0.68 33.23 -0.68
C GLU A 152 -1.14 33.66 -2.09
N SER A 153 -1.46 34.94 -2.28
CA SER A 153 -2.08 35.45 -3.51
C SER A 153 -1.13 35.49 -4.73
N ASN A 154 0.19 35.49 -4.49
CA ASN A 154 1.22 35.60 -5.54
C ASN A 154 2.13 34.36 -5.65
N LEU A 155 1.85 33.28 -4.91
CA LEU A 155 2.70 32.09 -4.95
C LEU A 155 2.24 31.13 -6.03
N CYS A 156 3.11 30.90 -7.02
CA CYS A 156 2.89 29.88 -8.03
C CYS A 156 2.81 28.48 -7.40
N TRP A 157 1.95 27.62 -7.94
CA TRP A 157 1.74 26.27 -7.43
C TRP A 157 3.03 25.42 -7.48
N GLN A 158 3.95 25.72 -8.40
CA GLN A 158 5.25 25.08 -8.52
C GLN A 158 6.06 25.20 -7.23
N ARG A 159 6.01 26.38 -6.56
CA ARG A 159 6.71 26.57 -5.29
C ARG A 159 6.16 25.66 -4.20
N LYS A 160 4.83 25.54 -4.11
CA LYS A 160 4.15 24.67 -3.14
C LYS A 160 4.54 23.21 -3.38
N GLU A 161 4.53 22.77 -4.64
CA GLU A 161 5.00 21.43 -5.03
C GLU A 161 6.47 21.19 -4.66
N GLY A 162 7.37 22.12 -5.02
CA GLY A 162 8.81 21.98 -4.76
C GLY A 162 9.17 22.00 -3.27
N ARG A 163 8.43 22.75 -2.45
CA ARG A 163 8.56 22.67 -0.97
C ARG A 163 8.08 21.31 -0.46
N LEU A 164 6.96 20.79 -0.95
CA LEU A 164 6.48 19.44 -0.58
C LEU A 164 7.45 18.34 -0.99
N LEU A 165 8.11 18.44 -2.15
CA LEU A 165 9.21 17.54 -2.53
C LEU A 165 10.36 17.58 -1.52
N SER A 166 10.69 18.76 -0.99
CA SER A 166 11.75 18.90 0.03
C SER A 166 11.32 18.35 1.39
N ILE A 167 10.05 18.52 1.76
CA ILE A 167 9.45 17.94 2.96
C ILE A 167 9.43 16.42 2.87
N ASP A 168 8.97 15.85 1.75
CA ASP A 168 8.95 14.41 1.48
C ASP A 168 10.35 13.80 1.63
N VAL A 169 11.36 14.47 1.08
CA VAL A 169 12.76 14.06 1.22
C VAL A 169 13.21 14.02 2.68
N LEU A 170 12.92 15.05 3.49
CA LEU A 170 13.32 15.06 4.90
C LEU A 170 12.61 13.98 5.72
N ILE A 171 11.31 13.82 5.45
CA ILE A 171 10.50 12.73 5.98
C ILE A 171 11.22 11.41 5.65
N ASN A 172 11.55 11.14 4.37
CA ASN A 172 12.26 9.93 3.94
C ASN A 172 13.62 9.72 4.62
N VAL A 173 14.42 10.77 4.80
CA VAL A 173 15.70 10.66 5.52
C VAL A 173 15.51 10.28 7.00
N LEU A 174 14.50 10.86 7.67
CA LEU A 174 14.18 10.50 9.06
C LEU A 174 13.70 9.03 9.15
N GLY A 175 12.86 8.60 8.20
CA GLY A 175 12.38 7.22 8.10
C GLY A 175 13.49 6.21 7.80
N GLU A 176 14.37 6.52 6.85
CA GLU A 176 15.54 5.72 6.50
C GLU A 176 16.49 5.57 7.68
N SER A 177 16.70 6.63 8.46
CA SER A 177 17.48 6.55 9.70
C SER A 177 16.81 5.66 10.76
N LEU A 178 15.49 5.78 10.94
CA LEU A 178 14.74 4.91 11.84
C LEU A 178 14.90 3.45 11.43
N LEU A 179 14.72 3.12 10.15
CA LEU A 179 14.96 1.76 9.69
C LEU A 179 16.43 1.37 9.87
N GLY A 180 17.37 2.23 9.51
CA GLY A 180 18.81 2.02 9.59
C GLY A 180 19.35 1.70 10.99
N CYS A 181 18.66 2.17 12.04
CA CYS A 181 19.02 1.98 13.43
C CYS A 181 19.14 0.49 13.84
N GLN A 182 20.13 0.18 14.68
CA GLN A 182 20.39 -1.18 15.15
C GLN A 182 19.56 -1.62 16.35
N SER A 183 18.70 -0.76 16.87
CA SER A 183 17.81 -1.10 17.99
C SER A 183 16.95 -2.32 17.65
N ALA A 184 16.61 -3.12 18.67
CA ALA A 184 15.77 -4.32 18.50
C ALA A 184 14.43 -3.98 17.81
N VAL A 185 13.90 -2.80 18.12
CA VAL A 185 12.68 -2.24 17.54
C VAL A 185 12.85 -1.97 16.05
N CYS A 186 13.97 -1.39 15.62
CA CYS A 186 14.19 -1.05 14.22
C CYS A 186 14.57 -2.27 13.37
N LYS A 187 15.23 -3.27 13.98
CA LYS A 187 15.45 -4.59 13.35
C LYS A 187 14.14 -5.35 13.12
N ALA A 188 13.18 -5.26 14.03
CA ALA A 188 11.83 -5.79 13.86
C ALA A 188 11.13 -5.20 12.62
N LEU A 189 11.29 -3.89 12.39
CA LEU A 189 10.69 -3.17 11.25
C LEU A 189 11.30 -3.54 9.90
N LYS A 190 12.46 -4.20 9.86
CA LYS A 190 13.09 -4.68 8.61
C LYS A 190 12.69 -6.10 8.25
N GLY A 191 12.09 -6.84 9.19
CA GLY A 191 11.73 -8.22 9.01
C GLY A 191 10.57 -8.35 8.02
N MET A 192 10.86 -8.37 6.72
CA MET A 192 10.04 -9.16 5.82
C MET A 192 10.20 -10.61 6.28
N SER A 193 9.26 -11.10 7.06
CA SER A 193 9.11 -12.54 7.19
C SER A 193 8.86 -13.06 5.79
N GLU A 194 9.62 -14.06 5.36
CA GLU A 194 9.28 -14.88 4.20
C GLU A 194 7.78 -15.15 4.26
N SER A 195 7.09 -14.94 3.15
CA SER A 195 5.68 -15.30 3.01
C SER A 195 5.61 -16.80 3.27
N VAL A 196 5.34 -17.16 4.53
CA VAL A 196 4.89 -18.51 4.84
C VAL A 196 3.57 -18.57 4.09
N GLU A 197 3.56 -19.24 2.94
CA GLU A 197 2.30 -19.66 2.32
C GLU A 197 1.43 -20.12 3.46
N PRO A 198 0.22 -19.55 3.66
CA PRO A 198 -0.60 -19.93 4.78
C PRO A 198 -0.85 -21.42 4.66
N THR A 199 -0.07 -22.22 5.39
CA THR A 199 -0.27 -23.67 5.44
C THR A 199 -1.69 -23.83 5.92
N GLN A 200 -2.59 -24.23 5.02
CA GLN A 200 -4.04 -24.17 5.17
C GLN A 200 -4.59 -25.07 6.30
N ARG A 201 -3.72 -25.60 7.15
CA ARG A 201 -3.99 -26.50 8.27
C ARG A 201 -3.83 -25.89 9.66
N CYS A 202 -3.48 -24.62 9.81
CA CYS A 202 -3.42 -24.05 11.15
C CYS A 202 -4.82 -23.68 11.65
N ALA A 203 -5.17 -24.22 12.81
CA ALA A 203 -6.28 -23.80 13.64
C ALA A 203 -6.38 -22.25 13.72
N PRO A 204 -7.58 -21.69 13.93
CA PRO A 204 -7.91 -20.26 13.80
C PRO A 204 -7.29 -19.35 14.89
N VAL A 205 -6.11 -19.66 15.40
CA VAL A 205 -5.46 -19.01 16.55
C VAL A 205 -4.25 -18.19 16.14
N ASP A 206 -3.67 -18.38 14.95
CA ASP A 206 -2.44 -17.65 14.61
C ASP A 206 -2.73 -16.35 13.86
N LEU A 207 -2.75 -15.23 14.60
CA LEU A 207 -2.84 -13.87 14.08
C LEU A 207 -1.77 -13.56 13.01
N GLN A 208 -0.74 -14.40 12.89
CA GLN A 208 0.29 -14.33 11.84
C GLN A 208 -0.25 -14.58 10.42
N ALA A 209 -1.39 -15.24 10.25
CA ALA A 209 -2.03 -15.42 8.95
C ALA A 209 -2.68 -14.12 8.40
N PHE A 210 -2.73 -13.05 9.20
CA PHE A 210 -3.36 -11.76 8.86
C PHE A 210 -2.33 -10.63 8.72
N ARG A 211 -1.13 -10.92 8.21
CA ARG A 211 -0.06 -9.93 7.99
C ARG A 211 -0.23 -9.11 6.71
N TRP A 212 -1.39 -8.48 6.58
CA TRP A 212 -1.78 -7.81 5.34
C TRP A 212 -1.19 -6.41 5.22
N ALA A 213 -0.90 -5.73 6.34
CA ALA A 213 -0.32 -4.38 6.28
C ALA A 213 1.10 -4.39 5.69
N HIS A 214 1.83 -5.50 5.81
CA HIS A 214 3.15 -5.69 5.18
C HIS A 214 3.10 -5.75 3.65
N GLU A 215 1.96 -6.12 3.07
CA GLU A 215 1.77 -6.18 1.61
C GLU A 215 1.47 -4.79 1.02
N HIS A 216 1.19 -3.79 1.86
CA HIS A 216 0.96 -2.42 1.43
C HIS A 216 2.21 -1.57 1.56
N ALA A 217 2.84 -1.22 0.43
CA ALA A 217 4.00 -0.32 0.40
C ALA A 217 3.77 1.03 1.12
N GLN A 218 2.52 1.50 1.18
CA GLN A 218 2.14 2.72 1.90
C GLN A 218 2.23 2.60 3.43
N ALA A 219 2.34 1.38 3.98
CA ALA A 219 2.49 1.13 5.41
C ALA A 219 3.92 1.35 5.92
N MET A 220 4.92 1.30 5.03
CA MET A 220 6.33 1.25 5.38
C MET A 220 7.16 2.36 4.72
N TRP A 221 8.38 2.54 5.21
CA TRP A 221 9.41 3.28 4.50
C TRP A 221 10.19 2.31 3.63
N VAL A 222 10.61 2.75 2.44
CA VAL A 222 11.45 1.95 1.56
C VAL A 222 12.91 2.29 1.85
N LEU A 223 13.71 1.27 2.13
CA LEU A 223 15.14 1.42 2.38
C LEU A 223 15.87 1.34 1.04
N ASP A 224 16.69 2.34 0.74
CA ASP A 224 17.61 2.25 -0.41
C ASP A 224 18.76 1.31 -0.04
N GLU A 225 18.89 0.18 -0.73
CA GLU A 225 19.90 -0.86 -0.48
C GLU A 225 21.34 -0.33 -0.46
N LYS A 226 21.57 0.86 -1.05
CA LYS A 226 22.89 1.51 -1.12
C LYS A 226 23.27 2.29 0.14
N GLN A 227 22.39 2.44 1.13
CA GLN A 227 22.69 3.21 2.34
C GLN A 227 23.42 2.37 3.40
N LYS A 228 24.51 2.93 3.93
CA LYS A 228 25.29 2.33 5.03
C LYS A 228 24.44 2.29 6.31
N ALA A 229 24.67 1.25 7.12
CA ALA A 229 24.09 1.15 8.45
C ALA A 229 24.27 2.47 9.23
N PHE A 230 23.16 3.02 9.74
CA PHE A 230 23.20 4.14 10.68
C PHE A 230 23.64 3.64 12.07
N ASP A 231 24.03 4.58 12.93
CA ASP A 231 24.46 4.34 14.30
C ASP A 231 23.36 3.66 15.17
N ASP A 232 23.66 3.38 16.44
CA ASP A 232 22.73 2.73 17.38
C ASP A 232 21.47 3.57 17.68
N GLU A 233 21.46 4.87 17.36
CA GLU A 233 20.39 5.84 17.64
C GLU A 233 19.82 6.42 16.32
N SER A 234 18.50 6.59 16.25
CA SER A 234 17.82 7.20 15.10
C SER A 234 17.93 8.73 15.09
N LEU A 235 17.74 9.37 13.93
CA LEU A 235 17.77 10.84 13.84
C LEU A 235 16.66 11.53 14.65
N VAL A 236 15.50 10.89 14.80
CA VAL A 236 14.44 11.42 15.66
C VAL A 236 14.90 11.46 17.12
N GLU A 237 15.53 10.38 17.60
CA GLU A 237 16.08 10.31 18.96
C GLU A 237 17.24 11.30 19.14
N ALA A 238 18.15 11.39 18.18
CA ALA A 238 19.28 12.33 18.22
C ALA A 238 18.81 13.80 18.27
N VAL A 239 17.77 14.15 17.48
CA VAL A 239 17.14 15.48 17.54
C VAL A 239 16.50 15.70 18.91
N ASN A 240 15.77 14.71 19.45
CA ASN A 240 15.17 14.83 20.77
C ASN A 240 16.24 15.08 21.85
N ALA A 241 17.31 14.28 21.86
CA ALA A 241 18.42 14.41 22.80
C ALA A 241 19.10 15.78 22.70
N TRP A 242 19.31 16.27 21.46
CA TRP A 242 19.90 17.59 21.22
C TRP A 242 18.99 18.74 21.68
N MET A 243 17.68 18.64 21.45
CA MET A 243 16.72 19.64 21.91
C MET A 243 16.70 19.75 23.44
N GLU A 244 16.67 18.61 24.14
CA GLU A 244 16.71 18.58 25.61
C GLU A 244 18.04 19.12 26.17
N LYS A 245 19.17 18.84 25.49
CA LYS A 245 20.48 19.38 25.85
C LYS A 245 20.57 20.90 25.65
N SER A 246 19.95 21.42 24.59
CA SER A 246 20.05 22.82 24.17
C SER A 246 19.23 23.79 25.01
N LYS A 247 18.23 23.30 25.78
CA LYS A 247 17.40 24.08 26.73
C LYS A 247 16.88 25.44 26.20
N GLY A 248 16.55 25.51 24.91
CA GLY A 248 16.07 26.73 24.26
C GLY A 248 17.10 27.84 24.02
N GLN A 249 18.40 27.54 24.09
CA GLN A 249 19.44 28.48 23.64
C GLN A 249 19.28 28.78 22.13
N ASN A 250 19.78 29.93 21.68
CA ASN A 250 19.72 30.37 20.27
C ASN A 250 18.31 30.54 19.66
N GLY A 251 17.26 30.70 20.47
CA GLY A 251 15.88 30.91 19.99
C GLY A 251 15.15 29.61 19.63
N LEU A 252 15.67 28.46 20.06
CA LEU A 252 15.06 27.14 19.89
C LEU A 252 13.98 26.89 20.95
N HIS A 253 13.10 25.92 20.69
CA HIS A 253 12.07 25.51 21.65
C HIS A 253 12.68 24.84 22.88
N THR A 254 11.99 24.95 24.01
CA THR A 254 12.45 24.43 25.31
C THR A 254 12.28 22.92 25.50
N SER A 255 11.52 22.25 24.64
CA SER A 255 11.33 20.79 24.66
C SER A 255 11.26 20.21 23.25
N ALA A 256 11.64 18.94 23.12
CA ALA A 256 11.53 18.20 21.86
C ALA A 256 10.08 18.14 21.34
N SER A 257 9.11 17.94 22.24
CA SER A 257 7.68 17.90 21.88
C SER A 257 7.21 19.23 21.26
N ALA A 258 7.54 20.38 21.86
CA ALA A 258 7.16 21.68 21.32
C ALA A 258 7.79 21.97 19.95
N PHE A 259 9.04 21.52 19.75
CA PHE A 259 9.70 21.59 18.46
C PHE A 259 8.97 20.78 17.38
N TRP A 260 8.67 19.51 17.65
CA TRP A 260 7.96 18.67 16.69
C TRP A 260 6.56 19.19 16.38
N GLN A 261 5.84 19.73 17.36
CA GLN A 261 4.54 20.38 17.11
C GLN A 261 4.64 21.56 16.15
N LEU A 262 5.68 22.40 16.27
CA LEU A 262 5.93 23.49 15.32
C LEU A 262 6.17 22.94 13.91
N VAL A 263 7.11 22.00 13.79
CA VAL A 263 7.51 21.43 12.49
C VAL A 263 6.32 20.76 11.80
N LEU A 264 5.67 19.85 12.51
CA LEU A 264 4.58 19.04 11.98
C LEU A 264 3.32 19.86 11.70
N ARG A 265 3.02 20.89 12.50
CA ARG A 265 1.93 21.83 12.18
C ARG A 265 2.16 22.51 10.83
N GLY A 266 3.39 22.97 10.58
CA GLY A 266 3.77 23.60 9.32
C GLY A 266 3.69 22.65 8.13
N TYR A 267 4.12 21.40 8.30
CA TYR A 267 4.07 20.38 7.25
C TYR A 267 2.63 19.95 6.93
N ILE A 268 1.80 19.76 7.96
CA ILE A 268 0.37 19.47 7.77
C ILE A 268 -0.32 20.60 7.03
N ALA A 269 -0.13 21.85 7.44
CA ALA A 269 -0.82 22.97 6.82
C ALA A 269 -0.49 23.08 5.32
N GLN A 270 0.80 22.98 4.95
CA GLN A 270 1.23 22.98 3.54
C GLN A 270 0.70 21.75 2.76
N THR A 271 0.71 20.57 3.39
CA THR A 271 0.25 19.33 2.74
C THR A 271 -1.26 19.35 2.53
N LYS A 272 -2.02 19.82 3.52
CA LYS A 272 -3.48 19.99 3.46
C LYS A 272 -3.86 20.99 2.38
N GLU A 273 -3.19 22.13 2.33
CA GLU A 273 -3.44 23.15 1.30
C GLU A 273 -3.24 22.59 -0.12
N ALA A 274 -2.20 21.78 -0.33
CA ALA A 274 -1.96 21.11 -1.61
C ALA A 274 -2.95 19.96 -1.89
N PHE A 275 -3.42 19.29 -0.84
CA PHE A 275 -4.44 18.24 -0.93
C PHE A 275 -5.80 18.79 -1.36
N ASP A 276 -6.21 19.92 -0.81
CA ASP A 276 -7.47 20.59 -1.14
C ASP A 276 -7.39 21.39 -2.47
N SER A 277 -6.23 21.38 -3.14
CA SER A 277 -6.01 22.13 -4.38
C SER A 277 -6.68 21.48 -5.60
N SER A 278 -7.19 22.29 -6.53
CA SER A 278 -7.64 21.80 -7.84
C SER A 278 -6.49 21.32 -8.73
N GLN A 279 -5.27 21.81 -8.49
CA GLN A 279 -4.09 21.49 -9.29
C GLN A 279 -3.68 20.03 -9.12
N PHE A 280 -3.63 19.28 -10.22
CA PHE A 280 -3.31 17.85 -10.21
C PHE A 280 -1.96 17.55 -9.54
N GLU A 281 -0.91 18.30 -9.89
CA GLU A 281 0.42 18.08 -9.32
C GLU A 281 0.48 18.28 -7.80
N LEU A 282 -0.29 19.24 -7.27
CA LEU A 282 -0.37 19.48 -5.83
C LEU A 282 -1.11 18.34 -5.10
N ARG A 283 -2.19 17.83 -5.68
CA ARG A 283 -2.88 16.64 -5.16
C ARG A 283 -2.02 15.39 -5.23
N ARG A 284 -1.25 15.23 -6.31
CA ARG A 284 -0.34 14.09 -6.49
C ARG A 284 0.76 14.10 -5.43
N ILE A 285 1.48 15.21 -5.26
CA ILE A 285 2.58 15.28 -4.30
C ILE A 285 2.09 15.24 -2.85
N SER A 286 0.94 15.84 -2.53
CA SER A 286 0.38 15.74 -1.17
C SER A 286 0.07 14.30 -0.81
N ARG A 287 -0.59 13.54 -1.70
CA ARG A 287 -0.86 12.10 -1.50
C ARG A 287 0.41 11.24 -1.38
N GLN A 288 1.52 11.66 -1.99
CA GLN A 288 2.83 11.03 -1.80
C GLN A 288 3.41 11.33 -0.41
N VAL A 289 3.26 12.56 0.09
CA VAL A 289 3.84 13.01 1.38
C VAL A 289 3.07 12.48 2.60
N VAL A 290 1.73 12.42 2.53
CA VAL A 290 0.87 12.09 3.69
C VAL A 290 1.27 10.79 4.40
N PRO A 291 1.51 9.64 3.73
CA PRO A 291 1.89 8.40 4.41
C PRO A 291 3.13 8.56 5.28
N GLY A 292 4.20 9.17 4.74
CA GLY A 292 5.44 9.42 5.48
C GLY A 292 5.24 10.41 6.63
N LEU A 293 4.44 11.45 6.41
CA LEU A 293 4.10 12.42 7.44
C LEU A 293 3.34 11.78 8.61
N MET A 294 2.34 10.94 8.34
CA MET A 294 1.58 10.25 9.37
C MET A 294 2.44 9.27 10.17
N ARG A 295 3.39 8.59 9.53
CA ARG A 295 4.40 7.79 10.23
C ARG A 295 5.24 8.66 11.16
N LEU A 296 5.69 9.84 10.68
CA LEU A 296 6.48 10.74 11.50
C LEU A 296 5.74 11.17 12.77
N PHE A 297 4.43 11.46 12.70
CA PHE A 297 3.59 11.75 13.88
C PHE A 297 3.65 10.65 14.95
N ILE A 298 3.60 9.38 14.53
CA ILE A 298 3.69 8.21 15.41
C ILE A 298 5.08 8.12 16.06
N TRP A 299 6.14 8.33 15.28
CA TRP A 299 7.52 8.21 15.76
C TRP A 299 7.96 9.37 16.64
N THR A 300 7.43 10.58 16.45
CA THR A 300 7.69 11.76 17.27
C THR A 300 6.75 11.94 18.48
N ASP A 301 5.87 10.97 18.74
CA ASP A 301 4.89 11.00 19.85
C ASP A 301 3.94 12.20 19.80
N GLN A 302 3.48 12.58 18.60
CA GLN A 302 2.62 13.76 18.38
C GLN A 302 1.19 13.38 17.92
N LEU A 303 0.79 12.12 18.06
CA LEU A 303 -0.52 11.66 17.58
C LEU A 303 -1.69 12.34 18.32
N ASP A 304 -1.57 12.57 19.63
CA ASP A 304 -2.58 13.33 20.40
C ASP A 304 -2.71 14.78 19.93
N PHE A 305 -1.57 15.42 19.62
CA PHE A 305 -1.56 16.76 19.05
C PHE A 305 -2.26 16.78 17.69
N PHE A 306 -1.96 15.81 16.82
CA PHE A 306 -2.66 15.65 15.54
C PHE A 306 -4.16 15.49 15.73
N SER A 307 -4.60 14.57 16.59
CA SER A 307 -6.02 14.33 16.83
C SER A 307 -6.75 15.58 17.31
N SER A 308 -6.09 16.37 18.17
CA SER A 308 -6.64 17.63 18.68
C SER A 308 -6.71 18.76 17.64
N ALA A 309 -5.88 18.72 16.60
CA ALA A 309 -5.73 19.79 15.61
C ALA A 309 -6.44 19.49 14.27
N ALA A 310 -6.43 18.23 13.83
CA ALA A 310 -6.95 17.81 12.53
C ALA A 310 -8.44 17.49 12.55
N PHE A 311 -8.98 17.01 13.68
CA PHE A 311 -10.38 16.54 13.78
C PHE A 311 -11.35 17.58 14.36
N LYS A 312 -10.87 18.79 14.71
CA LYS A 312 -11.70 19.90 15.23
C LYS A 312 -12.30 20.80 14.15
N ALA A 313 -12.00 20.57 12.88
CA ALA A 313 -12.57 21.36 11.79
C ALA A 313 -13.82 20.66 11.23
N GLU A 314 -14.96 21.34 11.27
CA GLU A 314 -16.18 21.03 10.51
C GLU A 314 -15.86 21.11 9.01
N SER A 315 -15.24 20.08 8.46
CA SER A 315 -14.92 20.06 7.04
C SER A 315 -15.46 18.80 6.42
N GLU A 316 -16.33 18.96 5.42
CA GLU A 316 -16.84 17.94 4.51
C GLU A 316 -15.74 17.33 3.60
N THR A 317 -14.48 17.31 4.06
CA THR A 317 -13.30 16.96 3.25
C THR A 317 -12.82 15.53 3.55
N SER A 318 -12.18 14.91 2.56
CA SER A 318 -11.55 13.58 2.69
C SER A 318 -10.22 13.61 3.47
N TRP A 319 -9.67 14.81 3.76
CA TRP A 319 -8.37 14.99 4.43
C TRP A 319 -8.21 14.24 5.76
N PRO A 320 -9.10 14.43 6.77
CA PRO A 320 -8.93 13.76 8.06
C PRO A 320 -9.06 12.23 7.96
N TRP A 321 -9.94 11.74 7.08
CA TRP A 321 -10.07 10.32 6.77
C TRP A 321 -8.79 9.76 6.12
N THR A 322 -8.21 10.50 5.17
CA THR A 322 -6.98 10.10 4.49
C THR A 322 -5.82 9.99 5.47
N CYS A 323 -5.69 10.95 6.39
CA CYS A 323 -4.68 10.89 7.43
C CYS A 323 -4.90 9.69 8.36
N MET A 324 -6.15 9.46 8.79
CA MET A 324 -6.49 8.34 9.67
C MET A 324 -6.17 6.99 9.01
N LYS A 325 -6.49 6.82 7.72
CA LYS A 325 -6.16 5.62 6.94
C LYS A 325 -4.67 5.25 7.09
N TYR A 326 -3.78 6.21 6.86
CA TYR A 326 -2.34 5.95 6.92
C TYR A 326 -1.82 5.75 8.35
N ILE A 327 -2.43 6.40 9.34
CA ILE A 327 -2.15 6.14 10.76
C ILE A 327 -2.48 4.66 11.08
N LEU A 328 -3.70 4.23 10.78
CA LEU A 328 -4.15 2.87 11.09
C LEU A 328 -3.34 1.81 10.35
N LEU A 329 -3.04 2.04 9.07
CA LEU A 329 -2.22 1.14 8.27
C LEU A 329 -0.82 0.97 8.89
N HIS A 330 -0.18 2.06 9.34
CA HIS A 330 1.12 1.97 9.99
C HIS A 330 1.05 1.33 11.39
N LEU A 331 0.05 1.67 12.21
CA LEU A 331 -0.12 1.04 13.52
C LEU A 331 -0.35 -0.47 13.40
N ARG A 332 -1.11 -0.90 12.38
CA ARG A 332 -1.30 -2.31 12.08
C ARG A 332 0.00 -2.99 11.65
N TYR A 333 0.79 -2.35 10.79
CA TYR A 333 2.13 -2.82 10.41
C TYR A 333 3.04 -3.03 11.63
N LEU A 334 3.05 -2.07 12.57
CA LEU A 334 3.81 -2.18 13.82
C LEU A 334 3.32 -3.33 14.70
N GLU A 335 2.00 -3.54 14.77
CA GLU A 335 1.40 -4.62 15.54
C GLU A 335 1.69 -6.01 14.95
N GLU A 336 1.68 -6.15 13.63
CA GLU A 336 2.06 -7.39 12.94
C GLU A 336 3.55 -7.74 13.16
N SER A 337 4.38 -6.73 13.40
CA SER A 337 5.81 -6.86 13.74
C SER A 337 6.08 -7.17 15.22
N ARG A 338 5.03 -7.27 16.06
CA ARG A 338 5.12 -7.25 17.53
C ARG A 338 5.85 -8.43 18.18
N SER A 339 5.97 -9.57 17.49
CA SER A 339 6.69 -10.76 17.99
C SER A 339 8.16 -10.49 18.34
N SER A 340 8.71 -9.35 17.91
CA SER A 340 10.10 -8.92 18.14
C SER A 340 10.23 -7.58 18.88
N LEU A 341 9.13 -7.00 19.39
CA LEU A 341 9.13 -5.67 20.03
C LEU A 341 9.30 -5.75 21.55
N SER A 342 10.04 -4.78 22.13
CA SER A 342 10.22 -4.66 23.58
C SER A 342 8.95 -4.16 24.30
N GLU A 343 8.87 -4.40 25.62
CA GLU A 343 7.70 -4.04 26.46
C GLU A 343 7.37 -2.53 26.40
N ASN A 344 8.40 -1.67 26.34
CA ASN A 344 8.23 -0.22 26.20
C ASN A 344 7.55 0.17 24.87
N VAL A 345 7.87 -0.53 23.77
CA VAL A 345 7.23 -0.27 22.47
C VAL A 345 5.81 -0.79 22.44
N ALA A 346 5.52 -1.91 23.10
CA ALA A 346 4.16 -2.39 23.24
C ALA A 346 3.26 -1.39 24.00
N GLN A 347 3.80 -0.71 25.01
CA GLN A 347 3.09 0.36 25.71
C GLN A 347 2.86 1.59 24.82
N LYS A 348 3.89 2.06 24.10
CA LYS A 348 3.77 3.16 23.13
C LYS A 348 2.74 2.86 22.05
N LEU A 349 2.74 1.65 21.49
CA LEU A 349 1.76 1.19 20.52
C LEU A 349 0.33 1.19 21.08
N THR A 350 0.16 0.79 22.35
CA THR A 350 -1.16 0.83 23.02
C THR A 350 -1.66 2.27 23.16
N THR A 351 -0.80 3.21 23.57
CA THR A 351 -1.16 4.64 23.64
C THR A 351 -1.56 5.17 22.27
N ASN A 352 -0.77 4.88 21.23
CA ASN A 352 -1.06 5.33 19.88
C ASN A 352 -2.38 4.77 19.33
N TRP A 353 -2.70 3.51 19.62
CA TRP A 353 -4.00 2.94 19.30
C TRP A 353 -5.13 3.69 19.99
N ASN A 354 -5.02 3.99 21.28
CA ASN A 354 -6.05 4.77 22.00
C ASN A 354 -6.27 6.15 21.36
N SER A 355 -5.20 6.84 20.96
CA SER A 355 -5.29 8.14 20.27
C SER A 355 -5.96 8.03 18.90
N ALA A 356 -5.67 6.95 18.14
CA ALA A 356 -6.30 6.67 16.86
C ALA A 356 -7.80 6.37 17.01
N TRP A 357 -8.18 5.53 17.99
CA TRP A 357 -9.58 5.21 18.31
C TRP A 357 -10.39 6.45 18.71
N ASN A 358 -9.82 7.31 19.56
CA ASN A 358 -10.44 8.60 19.90
C ASN A 358 -10.62 9.49 18.66
N GLY A 359 -9.67 9.46 17.73
CA GLY A 359 -9.76 10.18 16.46
C GLY A 359 -10.90 9.64 15.57
N ILE A 360 -11.02 8.32 15.43
CA ILE A 360 -12.06 7.69 14.61
C ILE A 360 -13.45 7.99 15.18
N THR A 361 -13.64 7.85 16.49
CA THR A 361 -14.94 8.12 17.12
C THR A 361 -15.35 9.59 16.99
N THR A 362 -14.39 10.52 17.05
CA THR A 362 -14.63 11.95 16.76
C THR A 362 -14.99 12.18 15.29
N LEU A 363 -14.40 11.42 14.37
CA LEU A 363 -14.73 11.51 12.95
C LEU A 363 -16.13 10.98 12.65
N GLU A 364 -16.53 9.87 13.26
CA GLU A 364 -17.87 9.28 13.09
C GLU A 364 -19.00 10.23 13.53
N SER A 365 -18.79 11.01 14.61
CA SER A 365 -19.82 11.92 15.13
C SER A 365 -20.13 13.11 14.23
N ASN A 366 -19.28 13.39 13.24
CA ASN A 366 -19.28 14.65 12.49
C ASN A 366 -19.82 14.54 11.04
N ILE A 367 -20.61 13.51 10.68
CA ILE A 367 -20.84 13.20 9.26
C ILE A 367 -22.29 13.38 8.77
N SER A 368 -22.40 14.25 7.76
CA SER A 368 -23.32 14.15 6.62
C SER A 368 -22.56 14.57 5.35
N SER A 369 -21.75 13.68 4.76
CA SER A 369 -20.96 14.01 3.55
C SER A 369 -21.59 13.46 2.27
N VAL A 370 -21.46 14.23 1.17
CA VAL A 370 -21.97 13.92 -0.18
C VAL A 370 -20.81 13.62 -1.16
N ASP A 371 -19.56 13.85 -0.77
CA ASP A 371 -18.40 13.73 -1.67
C ASP A 371 -17.88 12.29 -1.86
N THR A 372 -17.62 11.92 -3.12
CA THR A 372 -17.18 10.58 -3.52
C THR A 372 -15.84 10.16 -2.91
N GLU A 373 -14.83 11.04 -2.89
CA GLU A 373 -13.50 10.73 -2.35
C GLU A 373 -13.58 10.54 -0.83
N THR A 374 -14.42 11.33 -0.17
CA THR A 374 -14.71 11.20 1.27
C THR A 374 -15.39 9.87 1.59
N ILE A 375 -16.38 9.45 0.80
CA ILE A 375 -17.06 8.15 0.96
C ILE A 375 -16.06 7.00 0.84
N VAL A 376 -15.22 7.00 -0.20
CA VAL A 376 -14.22 5.94 -0.42
C VAL A 376 -13.24 5.87 0.74
N THR A 377 -12.64 7.00 1.10
CA THR A 377 -11.64 7.03 2.17
C THR A 377 -12.23 6.64 3.52
N LYS A 378 -13.48 7.01 3.78
CA LYS A 378 -14.21 6.58 4.98
C LYS A 378 -14.34 5.06 5.02
N VAL A 379 -14.80 4.43 3.94
CA VAL A 379 -14.90 2.97 3.85
C VAL A 379 -13.55 2.28 4.07
N GLU A 380 -12.48 2.82 3.48
CA GLU A 380 -11.11 2.29 3.68
C GLU A 380 -10.69 2.36 5.15
N VAL A 381 -10.98 3.47 5.84
CA VAL A 381 -10.73 3.64 7.29
C VAL A 381 -11.56 2.65 8.09
N GLU A 382 -12.85 2.52 7.82
CA GLU A 382 -13.77 1.62 8.54
C GLU A 382 -13.33 0.15 8.41
N VAL A 383 -12.94 -0.28 7.20
CA VAL A 383 -12.41 -1.64 6.97
C VAL A 383 -11.07 -1.84 7.65
N THR A 384 -10.15 -0.88 7.55
CA THR A 384 -8.84 -0.97 8.24
C THR A 384 -9.01 -1.01 9.76
N THR A 385 -9.99 -0.27 10.28
CA THR A 385 -10.37 -0.24 11.69
C THR A 385 -10.94 -1.59 12.14
N PHE A 386 -11.79 -2.21 11.31
CA PHE A 386 -12.26 -3.57 11.54
C PHE A 386 -11.09 -4.58 11.62
N LEU A 387 -10.13 -4.46 10.71
CA LEU A 387 -8.95 -5.33 10.65
C LEU A 387 -7.93 -5.08 11.77
N ALA A 388 -8.06 -3.97 12.51
CA ALA A 388 -7.31 -3.69 13.72
C ALA A 388 -7.84 -4.43 14.97
N PHE A 389 -8.73 -5.42 14.78
CA PHE A 389 -9.22 -6.25 15.89
C PHE A 389 -8.06 -6.86 16.70
N GLY A 390 -8.21 -6.88 18.02
CA GLY A 390 -7.16 -7.36 18.93
C GLY A 390 -6.15 -6.29 19.36
N ALA A 391 -6.09 -5.13 18.68
CA ALA A 391 -5.44 -3.94 19.22
C ALA A 391 -6.11 -3.61 20.56
N LYS A 392 -5.29 -3.42 21.60
CA LYS A 392 -5.72 -3.36 23.01
C LYS A 392 -6.47 -2.05 23.29
N ALA A 393 -7.73 -1.91 22.86
CA ALA A 393 -8.51 -0.71 23.14
C ALA A 393 -10.04 -0.82 23.17
N GLU A 394 -10.75 -1.72 22.44
CA GLU A 394 -12.22 -1.62 22.38
C GLU A 394 -12.99 -2.95 22.21
N PRO A 395 -14.29 -3.02 22.60
CA PRO A 395 -15.09 -4.23 22.53
C PRO A 395 -15.35 -4.67 21.07
N PRO A 396 -15.41 -5.99 20.79
CA PRO A 396 -15.67 -6.53 19.45
C PRO A 396 -16.90 -5.96 18.75
N THR A 397 -17.92 -5.54 19.51
CA THR A 397 -19.14 -4.90 19.01
C THR A 397 -18.86 -3.66 18.19
N GLN A 398 -17.94 -2.80 18.64
CA GLN A 398 -17.64 -1.53 17.97
C GLN A 398 -16.85 -1.76 16.69
N VAL A 399 -15.91 -2.71 16.72
CA VAL A 399 -15.14 -3.18 15.55
C VAL A 399 -16.08 -3.72 14.46
N ILE A 400 -17.09 -4.51 14.82
CA ILE A 400 -18.08 -5.03 13.86
C ILE A 400 -18.98 -3.92 13.30
N ARG A 401 -19.33 -2.89 14.11
CA ARG A 401 -20.10 -1.74 13.62
C ARG A 401 -19.39 -1.02 12.48
N PHE A 402 -18.06 -0.85 12.55
CA PHE A 402 -17.29 -0.26 11.44
C PHE A 402 -17.42 -1.09 10.16
N LEU A 403 -17.34 -2.42 10.26
CA LEU A 403 -17.57 -3.28 9.10
C LEU A 403 -19.00 -3.13 8.56
N ASP A 404 -20.01 -3.07 9.42
CA ASP A 404 -21.41 -2.88 8.99
C ASP A 404 -21.57 -1.58 8.20
N ASN A 405 -21.02 -0.47 8.72
CA ASN A 405 -21.06 0.83 8.05
C ASN A 405 -20.40 0.77 6.67
N ALA A 406 -19.21 0.16 6.58
CA ALA A 406 -18.48 0.00 5.34
C ALA A 406 -19.26 -0.84 4.32
N LEU A 407 -19.77 -2.00 4.75
CA LEU A 407 -20.55 -2.90 3.89
C LEU A 407 -21.83 -2.22 3.40
N ILE A 408 -22.55 -1.50 4.28
CA ILE A 408 -23.75 -0.75 3.89
C ILE A 408 -23.41 0.31 2.84
N SER A 409 -22.32 1.04 3.03
CA SER A 409 -21.89 2.08 2.10
C SER A 409 -21.51 1.51 0.74
N ILE A 410 -20.73 0.43 0.68
CA ILE A 410 -20.34 -0.20 -0.59
C ILE A 410 -21.57 -0.79 -1.29
N HIS A 411 -22.41 -1.49 -0.54
CA HIS A 411 -23.58 -2.20 -1.09
C HIS A 411 -24.60 -1.26 -1.75
N GLN A 412 -24.74 -0.03 -1.25
CA GLN A 412 -25.58 1.00 -1.88
C GLN A 412 -25.12 1.40 -3.28
N HIS A 413 -23.85 1.19 -3.61
CA HIS A 413 -23.25 1.56 -4.89
C HIS A 413 -23.06 0.38 -5.85
N LEU A 414 -23.39 -0.85 -5.44
CA LEU A 414 -23.37 -2.01 -6.32
C LEU A 414 -24.44 -1.93 -7.41
N PRO A 415 -24.28 -2.68 -8.53
CA PRO A 415 -25.32 -2.81 -9.54
C PRO A 415 -26.67 -3.24 -8.95
N LYS A 416 -27.78 -2.73 -9.48
CA LYS A 416 -29.14 -3.03 -8.98
C LYS A 416 -29.47 -4.52 -8.88
N SER A 417 -28.87 -5.36 -9.73
CA SER A 417 -29.00 -6.83 -9.68
C SER A 417 -28.35 -7.48 -8.45
N MET A 418 -27.38 -6.79 -7.84
CA MET A 418 -26.58 -7.23 -6.68
C MET A 418 -27.03 -6.60 -5.36
N GLN A 419 -27.89 -5.57 -5.40
CA GLN A 419 -28.43 -4.93 -4.19
C GLN A 419 -29.47 -5.83 -3.50
N LEU A 420 -29.38 -5.89 -2.16
CA LEU A 420 -30.26 -6.70 -1.29
C LEU A 420 -31.41 -5.87 -0.68
N GLN A 421 -31.31 -4.55 -0.74
CA GLN A 421 -32.34 -3.61 -0.28
C GLN A 421 -32.82 -2.78 -1.46
N ALA A 422 -34.10 -2.36 -1.44
CA ALA A 422 -34.62 -1.44 -2.46
C ALA A 422 -33.78 -0.15 -2.45
N PRO A 423 -33.33 0.35 -3.63
CA PRO A 423 -32.45 1.49 -3.68
C PRO A 423 -33.15 2.69 -3.02
N LYS A 424 -32.54 3.22 -1.94
CA LYS A 424 -32.74 4.64 -1.62
C LYS A 424 -32.27 5.40 -2.87
N GLU A 425 -32.97 6.46 -3.25
CA GLU A 425 -32.77 7.23 -4.49
C GLU A 425 -31.36 7.82 -4.65
N VAL A 426 -30.35 6.96 -4.82
CA VAL A 426 -28.96 7.29 -5.07
C VAL A 426 -28.68 6.74 -6.47
N GLY A 427 -28.29 7.63 -7.38
CA GLY A 427 -27.92 7.22 -8.73
C GLY A 427 -26.80 6.17 -8.66
N SER A 428 -26.88 5.11 -9.47
CA SER A 428 -25.80 4.12 -9.53
C SER A 428 -24.58 4.76 -10.18
N ASP A 429 -23.69 5.31 -9.38
CA ASP A 429 -22.41 5.82 -9.86
C ASP A 429 -21.40 4.67 -9.90
N ASN A 430 -21.30 4.02 -11.07
CA ASN A 430 -20.33 2.95 -11.34
C ASN A 430 -18.88 3.38 -11.06
N SER A 431 -18.61 4.68 -10.88
CA SER A 431 -17.30 5.24 -10.51
C SER A 431 -16.89 4.91 -9.08
N LEU A 432 -17.83 4.88 -8.13
CA LEU A 432 -17.51 4.62 -6.71
C LEU A 432 -17.14 3.16 -6.46
N ASP A 433 -17.89 2.25 -7.09
CA ASP A 433 -17.63 0.81 -7.03
C ASP A 433 -16.19 0.48 -7.49
N ARG A 434 -15.72 1.16 -8.55
CA ARG A 434 -14.34 1.10 -9.03
C ARG A 434 -13.31 1.47 -7.97
N GLN A 435 -13.53 2.58 -7.27
CA GLN A 435 -12.59 3.07 -6.28
C GLN A 435 -12.53 2.18 -5.04
N PHE A 436 -13.66 1.62 -4.59
CA PHE A 436 -13.67 0.65 -3.49
C PHE A 436 -12.83 -0.59 -3.78
N CYS A 437 -12.95 -1.15 -4.99
CA CYS A 437 -12.26 -2.38 -5.37
C CYS A 437 -10.73 -2.24 -5.35
N VAL A 438 -10.18 -1.07 -5.71
CA VAL A 438 -8.72 -0.83 -5.76
C VAL A 438 -8.04 -1.11 -4.42
N PHE A 439 -8.65 -0.66 -3.32
CA PHE A 439 -8.11 -0.90 -1.99
C PHE A 439 -8.61 -2.20 -1.37
N LEU A 440 -9.88 -2.57 -1.59
CA LEU A 440 -10.50 -3.66 -0.85
C LEU A 440 -10.23 -5.05 -1.42
N ALA A 441 -10.07 -5.22 -2.74
CA ALA A 441 -9.81 -6.53 -3.33
C ALA A 441 -8.56 -7.24 -2.73
N PRO A 442 -7.42 -6.55 -2.50
CA PRO A 442 -6.27 -7.13 -1.81
C PRO A 442 -6.56 -7.61 -0.39
N VAL A 443 -7.41 -6.89 0.34
CA VAL A 443 -7.58 -7.08 1.79
C VAL A 443 -8.80 -7.95 2.12
N LEU A 444 -9.64 -8.25 1.13
CA LEU A 444 -10.90 -8.97 1.31
C LEU A 444 -10.74 -10.38 1.91
N PRO A 445 -9.73 -11.20 1.56
CA PRO A 445 -9.55 -12.51 2.20
C PRO A 445 -9.37 -12.39 3.72
N VAL A 446 -8.65 -11.35 4.14
CA VAL A 446 -8.34 -11.05 5.54
C VAL A 446 -9.59 -10.55 6.27
N VAL A 447 -10.41 -9.73 5.60
CA VAL A 447 -11.71 -9.28 6.13
C VAL A 447 -12.62 -10.48 6.40
N VAL A 448 -12.74 -11.39 5.43
CA VAL A 448 -13.57 -12.60 5.57
C VAL A 448 -13.05 -13.50 6.69
N GLY A 449 -11.75 -13.77 6.74
CA GLY A 449 -11.14 -14.59 7.80
C GLY A 449 -11.29 -13.97 9.20
N THR A 450 -11.19 -12.64 9.30
CA THR A 450 -11.41 -11.92 10.57
C THR A 450 -12.87 -12.03 11.01
N LEU A 451 -13.81 -11.83 10.09
CA LEU A 451 -15.24 -11.91 10.40
C LEU A 451 -15.62 -13.33 10.85
N GLN A 452 -15.06 -14.36 10.22
CA GLN A 452 -15.23 -15.76 10.63
C GLN A 452 -14.77 -15.99 12.08
N TYR A 453 -13.58 -15.49 12.40
CA TYR A 453 -13.01 -15.62 13.73
C TYR A 453 -13.87 -14.96 14.82
N LEU A 454 -14.38 -13.75 14.55
CA LEU A 454 -15.21 -13.01 15.51
C LEU A 454 -16.60 -13.65 15.66
N ASN A 455 -17.22 -14.10 14.57
CA ASN A 455 -18.55 -14.71 14.61
C ASN A 455 -18.63 -15.96 15.50
N GLY A 456 -17.51 -16.68 15.67
CA GLY A 456 -17.43 -17.84 16.57
C GLY A 456 -17.27 -17.50 18.06
N ARG A 457 -17.07 -16.23 18.44
CA ARG A 457 -16.66 -15.84 19.80
C ARG A 457 -17.49 -14.73 20.45
N THR A 458 -18.33 -14.03 19.68
CA THR A 458 -19.08 -12.88 20.19
C THR A 458 -20.56 -12.98 19.90
N GLU A 459 -21.37 -13.15 20.94
CA GLU A 459 -22.81 -12.89 20.89
C GLU A 459 -23.02 -11.38 20.91
N VAL A 460 -23.15 -10.78 19.72
CA VAL A 460 -23.30 -9.32 19.60
C VAL A 460 -24.75 -8.96 19.32
N HIS A 461 -25.38 -8.30 20.29
CA HIS A 461 -26.72 -7.75 20.17
C HIS A 461 -26.66 -6.24 19.86
N GLY A 462 -27.59 -5.74 19.03
CA GLY A 462 -27.73 -4.30 18.76
C GLY A 462 -26.89 -3.74 17.60
N LEU A 463 -26.49 -4.58 16.63
CA LEU A 463 -25.79 -4.16 15.42
C LEU A 463 -26.74 -3.94 14.24
N ASP A 464 -26.32 -3.12 13.28
CA ASP A 464 -27.13 -2.70 12.12
C ASP A 464 -27.38 -3.84 11.14
N LEU A 465 -26.42 -4.75 10.96
CA LEU A 465 -26.57 -5.93 10.13
C LEU A 465 -26.73 -7.21 10.96
N SER A 466 -27.55 -8.14 10.47
CA SER A 466 -27.53 -9.52 10.97
C SER A 466 -26.26 -10.24 10.47
N PRO A 467 -25.76 -11.29 11.16
CA PRO A 467 -24.65 -12.08 10.65
C PRO A 467 -24.88 -12.58 9.21
N ALA A 468 -26.09 -13.07 8.91
CA ALA A 468 -26.47 -13.51 7.57
C ALA A 468 -26.40 -12.38 6.53
N SER A 469 -26.79 -11.16 6.91
CA SER A 469 -26.71 -9.99 6.03
C SER A 469 -25.26 -9.61 5.72
N ARG A 470 -24.35 -9.64 6.69
CA ARG A 470 -22.91 -9.37 6.43
C ARG A 470 -22.33 -10.31 5.39
N TRP A 471 -22.65 -11.60 5.50
CA TRP A 471 -22.20 -12.62 4.56
C TRP A 471 -22.73 -12.37 3.15
N LEU A 472 -24.03 -12.10 3.03
CA LEU A 472 -24.63 -11.79 1.74
C LEU A 472 -24.08 -10.51 1.12
N PHE A 473 -23.82 -9.46 1.91
CA PHE A 473 -23.23 -8.22 1.39
C PHE A 473 -21.84 -8.49 0.81
N LEU A 474 -20.98 -9.21 1.54
CA LEU A 474 -19.65 -9.60 1.05
C LEU A 474 -19.73 -10.49 -0.20
N GLU A 475 -20.64 -11.46 -0.24
CA GLU A 475 -20.86 -12.32 -1.40
C GLU A 475 -21.26 -11.48 -2.63
N ARG A 476 -22.22 -10.57 -2.49
CA ARG A 476 -22.68 -9.72 -3.59
C ARG A 476 -21.62 -8.74 -4.08
N MET A 477 -20.81 -8.19 -3.18
CA MET A 477 -19.66 -7.37 -3.55
C MET A 477 -18.65 -8.16 -4.40
N ILE A 478 -18.26 -9.36 -3.96
CA ILE A 478 -17.30 -10.20 -4.69
C ILE A 478 -17.83 -10.58 -6.07
N LEU A 479 -19.09 -11.00 -6.17
CA LEU A 479 -19.69 -11.37 -7.44
C LEU A 479 -19.76 -10.17 -8.39
N ALA A 480 -20.12 -8.98 -7.89
CA ALA A 480 -20.14 -7.76 -8.69
C ALA A 480 -18.77 -7.42 -9.28
N TRP A 481 -17.70 -7.54 -8.48
CA TRP A 481 -16.34 -7.24 -8.90
C TRP A 481 -15.75 -8.30 -9.83
N LEU A 482 -16.10 -9.58 -9.64
CA LEU A 482 -15.70 -10.67 -10.55
C LEU A 482 -16.33 -10.53 -11.94
N GLN A 483 -17.57 -10.06 -12.03
CA GLN A 483 -18.29 -9.90 -13.31
C GLN A 483 -17.86 -8.67 -14.12
N CYS A 484 -17.17 -7.70 -13.51
CA CYS A 484 -16.89 -6.42 -14.15
C CYS A 484 -15.44 -6.35 -14.66
N ASP A 485 -15.24 -6.67 -15.94
CA ASP A 485 -13.91 -6.70 -16.58
C ASP A 485 -13.16 -5.35 -16.55
N ASP A 486 -13.87 -4.22 -16.54
CA ASP A 486 -13.29 -2.88 -16.54
C ASP A 486 -12.70 -2.48 -15.16
N MET A 487 -13.03 -3.24 -14.10
CA MET A 487 -12.54 -3.00 -12.73
C MET A 487 -11.04 -3.23 -12.61
N PHE A 488 -10.55 -4.30 -13.23
CA PHE A 488 -9.15 -4.73 -13.12
C PHE A 488 -8.16 -3.83 -13.86
N ARG A 489 -8.63 -2.84 -14.63
CA ARG A 489 -7.76 -1.86 -15.30
C ARG A 489 -7.18 -0.82 -14.34
N TRP A 490 -7.77 -0.65 -13.15
CA TRP A 490 -7.46 0.45 -12.23
C TRP A 490 -6.82 -0.02 -10.92
N ILE A 491 -6.72 -1.34 -10.70
CA ILE A 491 -6.07 -1.93 -9.54
C ILE A 491 -4.56 -1.92 -9.77
N THR A 492 -3.77 -1.59 -8.76
CA THR A 492 -2.30 -1.64 -8.80
C THR A 492 -1.75 -3.06 -8.91
N LEU A 493 -2.57 -4.07 -8.59
CA LEU A 493 -2.29 -5.48 -8.75
C LEU A 493 -2.56 -5.96 -10.19
N SER A 494 -1.88 -7.03 -10.59
CA SER A 494 -2.22 -7.71 -11.84
C SER A 494 -3.67 -8.22 -11.80
N LYS A 495 -4.36 -8.22 -12.95
CA LYS A 495 -5.73 -8.76 -13.09
C LYS A 495 -5.85 -10.17 -12.49
N ALA A 496 -4.87 -11.04 -12.77
CA ALA A 496 -4.85 -12.41 -12.27
C ALA A 496 -4.74 -12.47 -10.74
N THR A 497 -3.89 -11.64 -10.14
CA THR A 497 -3.73 -11.58 -8.67
C THR A 497 -5.02 -11.10 -8.00
N ALA A 498 -5.63 -10.03 -8.49
CA ALA A 498 -6.87 -9.49 -7.94
C ALA A 498 -8.03 -10.49 -8.08
N GLN A 499 -8.17 -11.15 -9.24
CA GLN A 499 -9.17 -12.20 -9.44
C GLN A 499 -8.96 -13.38 -8.46
N ASN A 500 -7.72 -13.81 -8.26
CA ASN A 500 -7.41 -14.88 -7.31
C ASN A 500 -7.76 -14.51 -5.86
N GLN A 501 -7.50 -13.27 -5.44
CA GLN A 501 -7.89 -12.80 -4.11
C GLN A 501 -9.41 -12.76 -3.93
N LEU A 502 -10.16 -12.35 -4.95
CA LEU A 502 -11.62 -12.38 -4.93
C LEU A 502 -12.17 -13.80 -4.86
N LEU A 503 -11.63 -14.72 -5.66
CA LEU A 503 -12.01 -16.14 -5.65
C LEU A 503 -11.66 -16.82 -4.33
N ALA A 504 -10.48 -16.56 -3.77
CA ALA A 504 -10.09 -17.03 -2.44
C ALA A 504 -11.04 -16.50 -1.36
N SER A 505 -11.44 -15.22 -1.44
CA SER A 505 -12.43 -14.63 -0.53
C SER A 505 -13.79 -15.33 -0.63
N LEU A 506 -14.24 -15.64 -1.85
CA LEU A 506 -15.49 -16.37 -2.09
C LEU A 506 -15.41 -17.79 -1.52
N GLY A 507 -14.30 -18.50 -1.73
CA GLY A 507 -14.06 -19.83 -1.17
C GLY A 507 -14.13 -19.82 0.36
N LEU A 508 -13.53 -18.82 1.00
CA LEU A 508 -13.64 -18.61 2.45
C LEU A 508 -15.10 -18.35 2.88
N LEU A 509 -15.84 -17.48 2.19
CA LEU A 509 -17.25 -17.20 2.53
C LEU A 509 -18.13 -18.45 2.45
N LEU A 510 -17.91 -19.29 1.44
CA LEU A 510 -18.70 -20.51 1.23
C LEU A 510 -18.47 -21.59 2.30
N ARG A 511 -17.44 -21.47 3.15
CA ARG A 511 -17.24 -22.36 4.32
C ARG A 511 -18.28 -22.12 5.41
N ILE A 512 -19.01 -21.01 5.35
CA ILE A 512 -19.85 -20.55 6.45
C ILE A 512 -21.30 -20.94 6.19
N PRO A 513 -21.92 -21.75 7.07
CA PRO A 513 -23.33 -22.09 6.91
C PRO A 513 -24.22 -20.87 7.19
N ILE A 514 -25.06 -20.50 6.23
CA ILE A 514 -26.05 -19.43 6.39
C ILE A 514 -27.37 -20.03 6.87
N ASN A 515 -27.56 -20.09 8.20
CA ASN A 515 -28.69 -20.80 8.81
C ASN A 515 -30.05 -20.06 8.73
N ASN A 516 -30.09 -18.84 8.19
CA ASN A 516 -31.26 -17.96 8.24
C ASN A 516 -31.93 -17.71 6.88
N LEU A 517 -31.48 -18.35 5.81
CA LEU A 517 -32.09 -18.22 4.47
C LEU A 517 -33.16 -19.28 4.27
N SER A 518 -34.24 -18.91 3.58
CA SER A 518 -35.18 -19.89 3.04
C SER A 518 -34.52 -20.71 1.93
N GLN A 519 -35.01 -21.93 1.69
CA GLN A 519 -34.50 -22.78 0.60
C GLN A 519 -34.58 -22.10 -0.78
N ALA A 520 -35.55 -21.21 -0.99
CA ALA A 520 -35.71 -20.48 -2.25
C ALA A 520 -34.63 -19.39 -2.41
N GLU A 521 -34.33 -18.65 -1.35
CA GLU A 521 -33.26 -17.65 -1.35
C GLU A 521 -31.89 -18.31 -1.52
N GLU A 522 -31.64 -19.41 -0.80
CA GLU A 522 -30.38 -20.14 -0.93
C GLU A 522 -30.14 -20.65 -2.36
N ARG A 523 -31.19 -21.16 -3.02
CA ARG A 523 -31.12 -21.54 -4.45
C ARG A 523 -30.84 -20.35 -5.35
N GLN A 524 -31.49 -19.22 -5.10
CA GLN A 524 -31.28 -18.02 -5.90
C GLN A 524 -29.84 -17.52 -5.80
N GLU A 525 -29.26 -17.53 -4.60
CA GLU A 525 -27.85 -17.19 -4.40
C GLU A 525 -26.90 -18.19 -5.07
N MET A 526 -27.13 -19.50 -4.91
CA MET A 526 -26.32 -20.52 -5.58
C MET A 526 -26.34 -20.37 -7.11
N SER A 527 -27.51 -20.12 -7.70
CA SER A 527 -27.63 -19.87 -9.15
C SER A 527 -26.85 -18.62 -9.59
N ARG A 528 -26.88 -17.54 -8.80
CA ARG A 528 -26.10 -16.33 -9.10
C ARG A 528 -24.59 -16.57 -9.07
N ILE A 529 -24.10 -17.29 -8.06
CA ILE A 529 -22.68 -17.63 -7.95
C ILE A 529 -22.27 -18.47 -9.16
N LEU A 530 -23.05 -19.49 -9.52
CA LEU A 530 -22.73 -20.36 -10.65
C LEU A 530 -22.69 -19.62 -11.99
N ASN A 531 -23.64 -18.73 -12.25
CA ASN A 531 -23.64 -17.92 -13.46
C ASN A 531 -22.39 -17.02 -13.52
N CYS A 532 -22.03 -16.38 -12.40
CA CYS A 532 -20.82 -15.56 -12.30
C CYS A 532 -19.54 -16.37 -12.59
N LEU A 533 -19.42 -17.56 -12.02
CA LEU A 533 -18.25 -18.41 -12.24
C LEU A 533 -18.15 -18.92 -13.68
N GLN A 534 -19.27 -19.24 -14.34
CA GLN A 534 -19.27 -19.59 -15.76
C GLN A 534 -18.74 -18.46 -16.63
N ASP A 535 -19.14 -17.21 -16.35
CA ASP A 535 -18.61 -16.03 -17.06
C ASP A 535 -17.09 -15.89 -16.82
N VAL A 536 -16.62 -16.06 -15.58
CA VAL A 536 -15.19 -16.01 -15.23
C VAL A 536 -14.39 -17.12 -15.90
N ASP A 537 -14.92 -18.34 -15.95
CA ASP A 537 -14.26 -19.50 -16.55
C ASP A 537 -14.07 -19.29 -18.06
N THR A 538 -15.10 -18.81 -18.77
CA THR A 538 -14.99 -18.48 -20.20
C THR A 538 -13.92 -17.41 -20.50
N LEU A 539 -13.67 -16.49 -19.57
CA LEU A 539 -12.61 -15.47 -19.71
C LEU A 539 -11.20 -16.04 -19.49
N LEU A 540 -11.06 -17.16 -18.77
CA LEU A 540 -9.78 -17.72 -18.33
C LEU A 540 -9.23 -18.86 -19.19
N GLN A 541 -10.03 -19.44 -20.10
CA GLN A 541 -9.74 -20.64 -20.92
C GLN A 541 -8.41 -20.67 -21.69
N SER A 542 -7.64 -19.58 -21.76
CA SER A 542 -6.34 -19.53 -22.46
C SER A 542 -5.11 -19.17 -21.60
N LYS A 543 -5.27 -18.74 -20.32
CA LYS A 543 -4.18 -18.21 -19.48
C LYS A 543 -4.41 -18.42 -17.97
N MET A 544 -4.80 -19.63 -17.56
CA MET A 544 -5.10 -19.92 -16.15
C MET A 544 -3.81 -20.15 -15.34
N LYS A 545 -3.63 -19.53 -14.17
CA LYS A 545 -2.51 -19.86 -13.26
C LYS A 545 -2.87 -21.00 -12.32
N ASP A 546 -1.88 -21.72 -11.78
CA ASP A 546 -2.13 -22.85 -10.86
C ASP A 546 -2.89 -22.40 -9.61
N THR A 547 -2.60 -21.19 -9.11
CA THR A 547 -3.32 -20.59 -7.98
C THR A 547 -4.79 -20.31 -8.31
N THR A 548 -5.07 -19.83 -9.53
CA THR A 548 -6.44 -19.57 -10.02
C THR A 548 -7.24 -20.87 -10.13
N TYR A 549 -6.60 -21.92 -10.63
CA TYR A 549 -7.16 -23.26 -10.70
C TYR A 549 -7.54 -23.80 -9.32
N LYS A 550 -6.63 -23.73 -8.35
CA LYS A 550 -6.90 -24.15 -6.96
C LYS A 550 -8.10 -23.38 -6.37
N SER A 551 -8.13 -22.05 -6.53
CA SER A 551 -9.22 -21.23 -5.99
C SER A 551 -10.57 -21.55 -6.63
N LEU A 552 -10.64 -21.76 -7.95
CA LEU A 552 -11.88 -22.13 -8.63
C LEU A 552 -12.38 -23.51 -8.21
N LEU A 553 -11.48 -24.49 -8.12
CA LEU A 553 -11.82 -25.82 -7.61
C LEU A 553 -12.37 -25.77 -6.18
N ASP A 554 -11.73 -25.04 -5.27
CA ASP A 554 -12.19 -24.89 -3.89
C ASP A 554 -13.60 -24.30 -3.86
N VAL A 555 -13.85 -23.26 -4.65
CA VAL A 555 -15.17 -22.63 -4.76
C VAL A 555 -16.22 -23.63 -5.30
N TYR A 556 -15.96 -24.30 -6.43
CA TYR A 556 -16.93 -25.24 -7.01
C TYR A 556 -17.22 -26.43 -6.09
N LEU A 557 -16.22 -27.00 -5.42
CA LEU A 557 -16.40 -28.09 -4.46
C LEU A 557 -17.21 -27.64 -3.24
N ARG A 558 -17.02 -26.41 -2.75
CA ARG A 558 -17.84 -25.84 -1.67
C ARG A 558 -19.27 -25.56 -2.10
N ILE A 559 -19.49 -25.07 -3.32
CA ILE A 559 -20.84 -24.93 -3.88
C ILE A 559 -21.51 -26.29 -3.98
N TRP A 560 -20.76 -27.32 -4.41
CA TRP A 560 -21.29 -28.67 -4.48
C TRP A 560 -21.76 -29.15 -3.11
N LEU A 561 -20.92 -29.02 -2.08
CA LEU A 561 -21.28 -29.36 -0.69
C LEU A 561 -22.54 -28.64 -0.21
N ARG A 562 -22.65 -27.34 -0.46
CA ARG A 562 -23.84 -26.54 -0.13
C ARG A 562 -25.08 -27.02 -0.91
N GLY A 563 -24.88 -27.38 -2.18
CA GLY A 563 -25.90 -27.84 -3.12
C GLY A 563 -26.31 -29.30 -2.98
N ILE A 564 -25.63 -30.15 -2.20
CA ILE A 564 -26.04 -31.56 -1.97
C ILE A 564 -27.46 -31.63 -1.39
N LYS A 565 -27.90 -30.59 -0.67
CA LYS A 565 -29.27 -30.47 -0.14
C LYS A 565 -30.31 -30.04 -1.19
N CYS A 566 -29.88 -29.51 -2.35
CA CYS A 566 -30.72 -29.00 -3.44
C CYS A 566 -30.41 -29.70 -4.78
N SER A 567 -31.16 -30.76 -5.08
CA SER A 567 -30.94 -31.69 -6.22
C SER A 567 -30.85 -31.13 -7.65
N GLN A 568 -31.26 -29.89 -7.94
CA GLN A 568 -31.35 -29.39 -9.33
C GLN A 568 -30.07 -28.74 -9.84
N ASP A 569 -29.27 -28.08 -8.99
CA ASP A 569 -28.07 -27.35 -9.41
C ASP A 569 -26.79 -28.20 -9.31
N THR A 570 -26.86 -29.32 -8.59
CA THR A 570 -25.74 -30.26 -8.37
C THR A 570 -25.12 -30.75 -9.69
N GLY A 571 -25.95 -31.01 -10.71
CA GLY A 571 -25.46 -31.48 -12.02
C GLY A 571 -24.57 -30.45 -12.73
N ASN A 572 -24.95 -29.17 -12.71
CA ASN A 572 -24.19 -28.10 -13.36
C ASN A 572 -22.84 -27.86 -12.66
N VAL A 573 -22.82 -27.95 -11.34
CA VAL A 573 -21.59 -27.82 -10.54
C VAL A 573 -20.61 -28.94 -10.89
N VAL A 574 -21.08 -30.18 -10.91
CA VAL A 574 -20.24 -31.35 -11.21
C VAL A 574 -19.69 -31.28 -12.65
N ILE A 575 -20.50 -30.84 -13.61
CA ILE A 575 -20.05 -30.62 -14.99
C ILE A 575 -18.91 -29.59 -15.02
N SER A 576 -19.04 -28.49 -14.28
CA SER A 576 -18.00 -27.43 -14.23
C SER A 576 -16.70 -27.94 -13.61
N ILE A 577 -16.76 -28.73 -12.53
CA ILE A 577 -15.58 -29.37 -11.92
C ILE A 577 -14.92 -30.33 -12.92
N ALA A 578 -15.72 -31.15 -13.61
CA ALA A 578 -15.23 -32.09 -14.60
C ALA A 578 -14.57 -31.40 -15.81
N GLN A 579 -15.10 -30.24 -16.23
CA GLN A 579 -14.51 -29.40 -17.29
C GLN A 579 -13.15 -28.86 -16.86
N LEU A 580 -13.06 -28.21 -15.69
CA LEU A 580 -11.80 -27.69 -15.14
C LEU A 580 -10.73 -28.78 -14.99
N TYR A 581 -11.12 -29.95 -14.44
CA TYR A 581 -10.23 -31.09 -14.31
C TYR A 581 -9.73 -31.58 -15.67
N ASN A 582 -10.64 -31.73 -16.65
CA ASN A 582 -10.31 -32.17 -17.99
C ASN A 582 -9.39 -31.18 -18.73
N GLU A 583 -9.62 -29.87 -18.61
CA GLU A 583 -8.77 -28.83 -19.21
C GLU A 583 -7.35 -28.89 -18.66
N ARG A 584 -7.19 -29.06 -17.35
CA ARG A 584 -5.88 -29.24 -16.72
C ARG A 584 -5.18 -30.51 -17.18
N GLN A 585 -5.89 -31.63 -17.25
CA GLN A 585 -5.32 -32.89 -17.74
C GLN A 585 -4.88 -32.79 -19.21
N GLN A 586 -5.66 -32.09 -20.05
CA GLN A 586 -5.27 -31.80 -21.43
C GLN A 586 -4.02 -30.90 -21.50
N HIS A 587 -3.88 -29.93 -20.59
CA HIS A 587 -2.69 -29.09 -20.50
C HIS A 587 -1.45 -29.90 -20.11
N LEU A 588 -1.55 -30.76 -19.10
CA LEU A 588 -0.48 -31.67 -18.66
C LEU A 588 -0.06 -32.63 -19.79
N ALA A 589 -1.02 -33.19 -20.52
CA ALA A 589 -0.77 -34.13 -21.62
C ALA A 589 -0.06 -33.49 -22.84
N LYS A 590 -0.30 -32.20 -23.12
CA LYS A 590 0.39 -31.48 -24.21
C LYS A 590 1.90 -31.34 -23.97
N LYS A 591 2.36 -31.31 -22.72
CA LYS A 591 3.78 -31.19 -22.34
C LYS A 591 4.56 -32.48 -22.54
N GLU A 592 3.92 -33.65 -22.42
CA GLU A 592 4.55 -34.96 -22.70
C GLU A 592 4.88 -35.18 -24.18
N GLY A 593 4.20 -34.47 -25.09
CA GLY A 593 4.37 -34.60 -26.55
C GLY A 593 5.55 -33.80 -27.16
N THR A 594 6.13 -32.86 -26.42
CA THR A 594 7.27 -32.03 -26.87
C THR A 594 8.53 -32.40 -26.08
N SER A 595 9.39 -33.21 -26.69
CA SER A 595 10.63 -33.69 -26.08
C SER A 595 11.64 -32.56 -25.80
N SER A 596 11.85 -32.21 -24.53
CA SER A 596 13.20 -31.95 -23.99
C SER A 596 13.21 -32.33 -22.50
N SER A 597 14.25 -33.06 -22.10
CA SER A 597 14.35 -33.74 -20.81
C SER A 597 14.72 -32.79 -19.66
N TYR A 598 13.75 -32.46 -18.80
CA TYR A 598 13.95 -32.06 -17.38
C TYR A 598 12.67 -32.43 -16.58
N PRO A 599 12.76 -32.94 -15.33
CA PRO A 599 11.59 -33.51 -14.63
C PRO A 599 11.03 -32.65 -13.48
N ALA A 600 9.80 -33.05 -13.10
CA ALA A 600 9.02 -32.78 -11.88
C ALA A 600 8.21 -31.47 -11.83
N THR A 601 6.90 -31.64 -11.63
CA THR A 601 5.82 -30.62 -11.47
C THR A 601 5.61 -29.67 -12.65
N ALA A 602 4.81 -30.10 -13.64
CA ALA A 602 4.29 -29.20 -14.66
C ALA A 602 3.31 -28.20 -14.03
N SER A 603 3.78 -26.96 -13.88
CA SER A 603 2.97 -25.83 -13.43
C SER A 603 2.42 -25.05 -14.62
N TRP A 604 1.24 -24.44 -14.48
CA TRP A 604 0.79 -23.42 -15.44
C TRP A 604 1.65 -22.14 -15.41
N ASP A 605 2.48 -21.94 -14.38
CA ASP A 605 3.26 -20.71 -14.15
C ASP A 605 4.58 -20.63 -14.96
N GLU A 606 5.03 -21.71 -15.61
CA GLU A 606 6.34 -21.79 -16.28
C GLU A 606 6.48 -20.97 -17.59
N TRP A 607 5.45 -20.27 -18.05
CA TRP A 607 5.50 -19.49 -19.29
C TRP A 607 5.92 -18.02 -19.10
N ASP A 608 6.03 -17.53 -17.86
CA ASP A 608 6.22 -16.09 -17.57
C ASP A 608 7.67 -15.69 -17.18
N GLU A 609 8.64 -16.62 -17.08
CA GLU A 609 10.02 -16.28 -16.70
C GLU A 609 11.00 -16.34 -17.89
N GLU A 610 11.41 -15.17 -18.39
CA GLU A 610 12.63 -15.03 -19.17
C GLU A 610 13.86 -15.23 -18.27
N ASP A 611 14.70 -16.20 -18.64
CA ASP A 611 16.11 -16.40 -18.29
C ASP A 611 16.52 -16.36 -16.80
N GLN A 612 16.39 -17.48 -16.07
CA GLN A 612 17.38 -17.85 -15.04
C GLN A 612 17.68 -19.36 -15.00
N VAL A 613 18.96 -19.70 -15.13
CA VAL A 613 19.51 -21.06 -15.02
C VAL A 613 19.64 -21.43 -13.54
N GLN A 614 18.96 -22.49 -13.08
CA GLN A 614 19.19 -23.09 -11.76
C GLN A 614 19.55 -24.60 -11.83
N PRO A 615 20.35 -25.11 -10.88
CA PRO A 615 21.01 -26.40 -10.99
C PRO A 615 20.15 -27.58 -10.49
N ALA A 616 20.45 -28.75 -11.05
CA ALA A 616 19.71 -30.01 -10.90
C ALA A 616 19.63 -30.56 -9.47
N SER A 617 18.44 -31.06 -9.10
CA SER A 617 18.19 -31.97 -7.96
C SER A 617 17.67 -33.33 -8.44
N PRO A 618 17.78 -34.41 -7.65
CA PRO A 618 17.83 -35.77 -8.18
C PRO A 618 16.45 -36.35 -8.53
N VAL A 619 16.49 -37.21 -9.54
CA VAL A 619 15.36 -37.87 -10.21
C VAL A 619 14.66 -38.88 -9.31
N VAL A 620 13.35 -38.71 -9.10
CA VAL A 620 12.45 -39.80 -8.68
C VAL A 620 11.65 -40.24 -9.89
N THR A 621 11.88 -41.48 -10.33
CA THR A 621 11.08 -42.16 -11.36
C THR A 621 9.67 -42.45 -10.86
N LEU A 622 8.65 -42.00 -11.57
CA LEU A 622 7.26 -42.46 -11.40
C LEU A 622 6.73 -43.02 -12.72
N GLN A 623 6.30 -44.28 -12.69
CA GLN A 623 5.46 -44.94 -13.68
C GLN A 623 3.99 -44.78 -13.26
N GLY A 624 3.08 -44.42 -14.18
CA GLY A 624 1.64 -44.70 -14.09
C GLY A 624 0.70 -43.49 -13.91
N SER A 625 -0.32 -43.40 -14.77
CA SER A 625 -1.58 -42.62 -14.66
C SER A 625 -1.58 -41.46 -13.64
N ALA A 626 -1.15 -40.27 -14.05
CA ALA A 626 -0.93 -39.16 -13.13
C ALA A 626 -2.26 -38.54 -12.62
N LEU A 627 -2.63 -38.87 -11.38
CA LEU A 627 -3.62 -38.14 -10.58
C LEU A 627 -3.17 -36.68 -10.41
N ASP A 628 -4.08 -35.70 -10.45
CA ASP A 628 -3.71 -34.28 -10.33
C ASP A 628 -3.35 -33.91 -8.88
N PRO A 629 -2.10 -33.50 -8.60
CA PRO A 629 -1.68 -33.14 -7.25
C PRO A 629 -2.35 -31.87 -6.71
N LEU A 630 -2.75 -30.90 -7.56
CA LEU A 630 -3.43 -29.70 -7.07
C LEU A 630 -4.89 -29.97 -6.71
N PHE A 631 -5.59 -30.80 -7.50
CA PHE A 631 -6.91 -31.29 -7.13
C PHE A 631 -6.86 -32.07 -5.80
N GLN A 632 -5.83 -32.90 -5.61
CA GLN A 632 -5.61 -33.62 -4.36
C GLN A 632 -5.38 -32.67 -3.18
N ASP A 633 -4.55 -31.63 -3.37
CA ASP A 633 -4.26 -30.61 -2.36
C ASP A 633 -5.55 -29.91 -1.90
N VAL A 634 -6.39 -29.46 -2.85
CA VAL A 634 -7.69 -28.85 -2.57
C VAL A 634 -8.62 -29.81 -1.81
N LEU A 635 -8.71 -31.08 -2.22
CA LEU A 635 -9.52 -32.07 -1.51
C LEU A 635 -9.06 -32.31 -0.07
N THR A 636 -7.76 -32.15 0.22
CA THR A 636 -7.24 -32.29 1.58
C THR A 636 -7.57 -31.12 2.51
N THR A 637 -8.14 -30.02 1.96
CA THR A 637 -8.60 -28.86 2.75
C THR A 637 -9.97 -29.08 3.39
N PHE A 638 -10.74 -30.07 2.92
CA PHE A 638 -12.05 -30.41 3.44
C PHE A 638 -11.95 -31.32 4.67
N ASP A 639 -12.84 -31.14 5.64
CA ASP A 639 -12.88 -31.97 6.82
C ASP A 639 -13.34 -33.42 6.50
N ALA A 640 -13.30 -34.30 7.50
CA ALA A 640 -13.66 -35.70 7.29
C ALA A 640 -15.13 -35.89 6.89
N ASP A 641 -16.03 -35.05 7.41
CA ASP A 641 -17.47 -35.15 7.18
C ASP A 641 -17.82 -34.59 5.79
N GLU A 642 -17.22 -33.46 5.41
CA GLU A 642 -17.29 -32.87 4.07
C GLU A 642 -16.77 -33.84 2.99
N ARG A 643 -15.61 -34.48 3.23
CA ARG A 643 -15.06 -35.49 2.30
C ARG A 643 -15.99 -36.70 2.16
N ASN A 644 -16.63 -37.14 3.24
CA ASN A 644 -17.60 -38.23 3.20
C ASN A 644 -18.85 -37.83 2.40
N LEU A 645 -19.37 -36.62 2.60
CA LEU A 645 -20.52 -36.09 1.85
C LEU A 645 -20.22 -35.96 0.35
N LEU A 646 -19.05 -35.43 -0.01
CA LEU A 646 -18.60 -35.35 -1.41
C LEU A 646 -18.50 -36.75 -2.04
N ARG A 647 -17.99 -37.74 -1.29
CA ARG A 647 -17.90 -39.12 -1.75
C ARG A 647 -19.28 -39.74 -1.99
N GLU A 648 -20.22 -39.54 -1.08
CA GLU A 648 -21.59 -40.05 -1.26
C GLU A 648 -22.28 -39.37 -2.46
N ALA A 649 -22.11 -38.05 -2.60
CA ALA A 649 -22.62 -37.31 -3.75
C ALA A 649 -21.98 -37.79 -5.07
N ALA A 650 -20.67 -38.08 -5.07
CA ALA A 650 -19.94 -38.56 -6.24
C ALA A 650 -20.49 -39.89 -6.77
N ARG A 651 -20.92 -40.80 -5.88
CA ARG A 651 -21.52 -42.09 -6.25
C ARG A 651 -22.90 -41.98 -6.88
N GLY A 652 -23.58 -40.85 -6.66
CA GLY A 652 -24.91 -40.56 -7.19
C GLY A 652 -24.92 -39.78 -8.51
N ILE A 653 -23.75 -39.46 -9.08
CA ILE A 653 -23.65 -38.68 -10.32
C ILE A 653 -24.11 -39.54 -11.52
N PRO A 654 -25.07 -39.07 -12.34
CA PRO A 654 -25.46 -39.75 -13.58
C PRO A 654 -24.32 -39.73 -14.60
N ASP A 655 -24.29 -40.70 -15.53
CA ASP A 655 -23.31 -40.78 -16.63
C ASP A 655 -23.22 -39.43 -17.37
N LEU A 656 -22.16 -38.65 -17.08
CA LEU A 656 -21.89 -37.33 -17.68
C LEU A 656 -21.39 -37.53 -19.11
N THR A 657 -22.28 -37.99 -20.00
CA THR A 657 -21.97 -38.25 -21.41
C THR A 657 -22.15 -36.97 -22.23
N GLY A 658 -21.06 -36.23 -22.39
CA GLY A 658 -20.93 -35.02 -23.22
C GLY A 658 -19.48 -34.81 -23.67
N ASN A 659 -19.13 -33.63 -24.19
CA ASN A 659 -17.80 -33.24 -24.74
C ASN A 659 -16.56 -33.41 -23.81
N ILE A 660 -16.69 -34.11 -22.68
CA ILE A 660 -15.64 -34.32 -21.67
C ILE A 660 -15.15 -35.78 -21.77
N SER A 661 -13.83 -36.00 -21.70
CA SER A 661 -13.24 -37.35 -21.74
C SER A 661 -13.75 -38.23 -20.60
N SER A 662 -14.40 -39.36 -20.91
CA SER A 662 -14.92 -40.31 -19.91
C SER A 662 -13.82 -40.86 -18.98
N GLN A 663 -12.59 -40.94 -19.48
CA GLN A 663 -11.43 -41.34 -18.71
C GLN A 663 -11.05 -40.29 -17.64
N HIS A 664 -11.06 -39.00 -17.98
CA HIS A 664 -10.73 -37.93 -17.02
C HIS A 664 -11.80 -37.77 -15.95
N VAL A 665 -13.08 -37.94 -16.31
CA VAL A 665 -14.19 -37.93 -15.34
C VAL A 665 -14.02 -39.09 -14.35
N THR A 666 -13.66 -40.28 -14.84
CA THR A 666 -13.43 -41.45 -13.97
C THR A 666 -12.24 -41.23 -13.02
N GLN A 667 -11.15 -40.64 -13.50
CA GLN A 667 -9.98 -40.31 -12.69
C GLN A 667 -10.28 -39.25 -11.61
N MET A 668 -11.05 -38.21 -11.95
CA MET A 668 -11.51 -37.20 -11.01
C MET A 668 -12.35 -37.84 -9.89
N LEU A 669 -13.34 -38.67 -10.24
CA LEU A 669 -14.17 -39.38 -9.27
C LEU A 669 -13.34 -40.32 -8.39
N GLN A 670 -12.35 -41.01 -8.98
CA GLN A 670 -11.44 -41.88 -8.25
C GLN A 670 -10.57 -41.11 -7.24
N GLN A 671 -10.11 -39.88 -7.57
CA GLN A 671 -9.40 -39.03 -6.60
C GLN A 671 -10.29 -38.63 -5.42
N ILE A 672 -11.55 -38.25 -5.69
CA ILE A 672 -12.53 -37.94 -4.63
C ILE A 672 -12.76 -39.16 -3.72
N GLU A 673 -12.91 -40.35 -4.31
CA GLU A 673 -13.11 -41.58 -3.52
C GLU A 673 -11.89 -41.96 -2.67
N ASN A 674 -10.67 -41.71 -3.17
CA ASN A 674 -9.42 -42.05 -2.50
C ASN A 674 -9.06 -41.08 -1.35
N CYS A 675 -9.58 -39.85 -1.36
CA CYS A 675 -9.30 -38.82 -0.34
C CYS A 675 -9.79 -39.14 1.08
N VAL A 676 -10.60 -40.18 1.27
CA VAL A 676 -11.14 -40.60 2.58
C VAL A 676 -10.24 -41.64 3.27
N GLN A 677 -9.28 -42.25 2.57
CA GLN A 677 -8.42 -43.32 3.11
C GLN A 677 -7.16 -42.85 3.88
N VAL A 678 -6.99 -41.55 4.12
CA VAL A 678 -5.82 -40.95 4.79
C VAL A 678 -6.18 -40.36 6.14
#